data_AF-A0A0N0D3Q1-F1
#
_entry.id   AF-A0A0N0D3Q1-F1
#
_cell.length_a   1.000
_cell.length_b   1.000
_cell.length_c   1.000
_cell.angle_alpha   90.00
_cell.angle_beta   90.00
_cell.angle_gamma   90.00
#
_symmetry.space_group_name_H-M   'P 1'
#
loop_
_entity.id
_entity.type
_entity.pdbx_description
1 polymer ?
#
loop_
_entity_poly.entity_id
_entity_poly.type
_entity_poly.pdbx_seq_one_letter_code
_entity_poly.pdbx_strand_id
1 'polypeptide(L)'
;MQKELTLHDDFPPHSYKQWYESVEKQLKGAPFARLVKKTIEDIDISPMYFPKDSEALPHINALPGFTPYARGCKPSGPICSSWHVAQEIIYPDPFLTNEALQNDLKRGQTAINIPLDMASKQCIDPDMENASGVGIGGLSVASNADWAMALKDVALKEIPLFVQAGDSGIAITAMLMAFAASQNIQPKDLSGWMGVDPLGMLSKSGKLTSSLSSIYDEMAELTQWTSENAPQFKSIAPSGIPYHNSGGSAVCESAFVMATAVEYIRALLERGLTIDTICQSMIFQLSIGSDFFMEMAKLRAVRLVWEKIVSAFGGNKDSQKMVIHARTSSYNKTKTDPYVNMLRVTTEAFSAISGGCDSLHVEPFDALLGLPTAFSRRIARNVQIVLRDESHFKHPIDPAGGSWYVENLTDQLAKKIWEQFQNIEKNGGMFSALEKGIVQKHLKEKANERLKNLSSRKTVFVGTNKYPNLTEKTPQVNVPDMKAVAKSRAIKVNQFKNTRNIGSLTSTLNAFQTARNENQKGWFPLAIEAASFGASLAELTAALRKAPEKTVQVEAVHEHRLAEPFENLRYRTQKFASKVGKTPAIFLANMGPIPQHKARADFSTGFFELAAFDILGNNGFQTIDDAVAAFEKSSARVAVICSTDATYPEIVPDLTSAIKKLSTENKVILAGYPKEHIQAFQEAGVDDFIHLRTNALAFLENLQKQMGVTS
;
A
#
# COMPACT_ATOMS: atom_id res chain seq x y z
N MET A 1 -14.79 53.13 19.54
CA MET A 1 -13.47 52.58 19.18
C MET A 1 -13.53 51.08 19.32
N GLN A 2 -13.46 50.32 18.22
CA GLN A 2 -13.19 48.89 18.31
C GLN A 2 -11.77 48.74 18.82
N LYS A 3 -11.58 48.01 19.93
CA LYS A 3 -10.26 47.71 20.48
C LYS A 3 -9.49 46.92 19.41
N GLU A 4 -8.35 47.43 18.99
CA GLU A 4 -7.53 46.78 17.98
C GLU A 4 -7.07 45.44 18.56
N LEU A 5 -7.50 44.35 17.94
CA LEU A 5 -7.29 43.00 18.44
C LEU A 5 -5.80 42.67 18.28
N THR A 6 -5.11 42.48 19.40
CA THR A 6 -3.68 42.14 19.40
C THR A 6 -3.56 40.71 19.91
N LEU A 7 -3.19 39.79 19.01
CA LEU A 7 -3.14 38.35 19.32
C LEU A 7 -2.33 38.04 20.58
N HIS A 8 -1.25 38.79 20.83
CA HIS A 8 -0.39 38.60 21.97
C HIS A 8 -1.04 38.98 23.31
N ASP A 9 -1.79 40.09 23.35
CA ASP A 9 -2.33 40.62 24.61
C ASP A 9 -3.73 40.06 24.89
N ASP A 10 -4.50 39.77 23.84
CA ASP A 10 -5.85 39.20 23.96
C ASP A 10 -5.84 37.66 24.07
N PHE A 11 -4.75 36.98 23.67
CA PHE A 11 -4.55 35.53 23.81
C PHE A 11 -3.18 35.20 24.43
N PRO A 12 -2.98 35.47 25.73
CA PRO A 12 -1.71 35.19 26.39
C PRO A 12 -1.38 33.69 26.33
N PRO A 13 -0.11 33.30 26.16
CA PRO A 13 0.28 31.90 26.08
C PRO A 13 -0.07 31.16 27.37
N HIS A 14 -0.77 30.03 27.24
CA HIS A 14 -1.09 29.17 28.37
C HIS A 14 0.04 28.18 28.63
N SER A 15 0.36 27.99 29.91
CA SER A 15 1.30 26.96 30.34
C SER A 15 0.69 25.56 30.21
N TYR A 16 1.56 24.55 30.08
CA TYR A 16 1.16 23.13 30.13
C TYR A 16 0.29 22.82 31.36
N LYS A 17 0.65 23.39 32.52
CA LYS A 17 -0.07 23.18 33.78
C LYS A 17 -1.51 23.67 33.72
N GLN A 18 -1.72 24.89 33.21
CA GLN A 18 -3.07 25.47 33.07
C GLN A 18 -3.94 24.65 32.09
N TRP A 19 -3.36 24.22 30.97
CA TRP A 19 -4.04 23.34 30.04
C TRP A 19 -4.40 22.00 30.68
N TYR A 20 -3.45 21.37 31.38
CA TYR A 20 -3.66 20.09 32.06
C TYR A 20 -4.78 20.14 33.10
N GLU A 21 -4.78 21.17 33.96
CA GLU A 21 -5.85 21.38 34.95
C GLU A 21 -7.23 21.57 34.30
N SER A 22 -7.30 22.23 33.14
CA SER A 22 -8.55 22.35 32.38
C SER A 22 -9.01 21.01 31.82
N VAL A 23 -8.08 20.20 31.32
CA VAL A 23 -8.38 18.84 30.82
C VAL A 23 -8.87 17.93 31.95
N GLU A 24 -8.21 17.94 33.11
CA GLU A 24 -8.65 17.13 34.27
C GLU A 24 -10.07 17.47 34.70
N LYS A 25 -10.41 18.77 34.74
CA LYS A 25 -11.78 19.22 35.03
C LYS A 25 -12.79 18.68 34.00
N GLN A 26 -12.44 18.70 32.72
CA GLN A 26 -13.31 18.18 31.65
C GLN A 26 -13.44 16.65 31.66
N LEU A 27 -12.40 15.94 32.13
CA LEU A 27 -12.40 14.48 32.23
C LEU A 27 -13.29 13.93 33.36
N LYS A 28 -13.77 14.77 34.29
CA LYS A 28 -14.69 14.40 35.38
C LYS A 28 -14.28 13.12 36.12
N GLY A 29 -12.99 13.00 36.45
CA GLY A 29 -12.41 11.85 37.15
C GLY A 29 -11.90 10.71 36.26
N ALA A 30 -12.04 10.80 34.93
CA ALA A 30 -11.35 9.87 34.02
C ALA A 30 -9.84 10.16 33.97
N PRO A 31 -8.97 9.12 33.89
CA PRO A 31 -7.52 9.33 33.88
C PRO A 31 -7.04 9.95 32.56
N PHE A 32 -6.12 10.92 32.64
CA PHE A 32 -5.51 11.59 31.49
C PHE A 32 -4.92 10.63 30.45
N ALA A 33 -4.34 9.50 30.92
CA ALA A 33 -3.77 8.46 30.05
C ALA A 33 -4.75 7.90 28.99
N ARG A 34 -6.07 8.09 29.16
CA ARG A 34 -7.08 7.75 28.14
C ARG A 34 -7.02 8.61 26.88
N LEU A 35 -6.44 9.80 26.95
CA LEU A 35 -6.30 10.73 25.82
C LEU A 35 -5.03 10.46 25.01
N VAL A 36 -4.09 9.67 25.53
CA VAL A 36 -2.87 9.29 24.82
C VAL A 36 -3.20 8.18 23.82
N LYS A 37 -3.03 8.46 22.53
CA LYS A 37 -3.25 7.48 21.47
C LYS A 37 -1.98 6.64 21.29
N LYS A 38 -2.06 5.35 21.61
CA LYS A 38 -1.01 4.37 21.28
C LYS A 38 -1.14 3.94 19.83
N THR A 39 -0.09 4.13 19.03
CA THR A 39 -0.05 3.66 17.65
C THR A 39 0.51 2.25 17.55
N ILE A 40 0.39 1.64 16.37
CA ILE A 40 0.96 0.31 16.08
C ILE A 40 2.48 0.37 15.84
N GLU A 41 3.03 1.57 15.65
CA GLU A 41 4.46 1.88 15.58
C GLU A 41 5.11 1.91 16.98
N ASP A 42 4.33 1.62 18.03
CA ASP A 42 4.76 1.69 19.42
C ASP A 42 5.19 3.12 19.81
N ILE A 43 4.45 4.11 19.29
CA ILE A 43 4.58 5.55 19.57
C ILE A 43 3.34 6.02 20.33
N ASP A 44 3.57 6.75 21.42
CA ASP A 44 2.51 7.38 22.21
C ASP A 44 2.29 8.81 21.71
N ILE A 45 1.11 9.08 21.14
CA ILE A 45 0.71 10.41 20.69
C ILE A 45 -0.02 11.12 21.82
N SER A 46 0.61 12.18 22.33
CA SER A 46 0.00 13.08 23.31
C SER A 46 -1.14 13.89 22.67
N PRO A 47 -2.21 14.21 23.42
CA PRO A 47 -3.33 15.00 22.90
C PRO A 47 -3.01 16.49 22.68
N MET A 48 -1.87 16.97 23.21
CA MET A 48 -1.36 18.33 23.02
C MET A 48 0.17 18.31 23.11
N TYR A 49 0.79 19.17 22.31
CA TYR A 49 2.24 19.42 22.30
C TYR A 49 2.51 20.90 22.59
N PHE A 50 3.71 21.23 23.05
CA PHE A 50 4.17 22.56 23.45
C PHE A 50 5.57 22.83 22.89
N PRO A 51 6.05 24.09 22.87
CA PRO A 51 7.36 24.45 22.28
C PRO A 51 8.53 23.57 22.76
N LYS A 52 8.58 23.32 24.09
CA LYS A 52 9.58 22.46 24.75
C LYS A 52 9.70 21.06 24.16
N ASP A 53 8.64 20.54 23.54
CA ASP A 53 8.61 19.19 22.96
C ASP A 53 9.36 19.15 21.60
N SER A 54 9.69 20.31 21.03
CA SER A 54 10.39 20.44 19.74
C SER A 54 11.73 21.18 19.79
N GLU A 55 11.97 22.02 20.81
CA GLU A 55 13.14 22.91 20.90
C GLU A 55 14.49 22.17 20.87
N ALA A 56 14.56 20.97 21.47
CA ALA A 56 15.79 20.18 21.55
C ALA A 56 15.96 19.16 20.41
N LEU A 57 15.06 19.14 19.43
CA LEU A 57 15.10 18.16 18.35
C LEU A 57 16.23 18.46 17.35
N PRO A 58 16.96 17.43 16.87
CA PRO A 58 18.18 17.63 16.10
C PRO A 58 17.96 18.28 14.72
N HIS A 59 16.74 18.24 14.20
CA HIS A 59 16.39 18.69 12.85
C HIS A 59 15.58 19.99 12.82
N ILE A 60 15.24 20.58 13.97
CA ILE A 60 14.29 21.71 14.05
C ILE A 60 14.79 22.96 13.30
N ASN A 61 16.10 23.21 13.32
CA ASN A 61 16.74 24.34 12.65
C ASN A 61 17.21 24.02 11.22
N ALA A 62 16.91 22.82 10.71
CA ALA A 62 17.34 22.41 9.38
C ALA A 62 16.59 23.20 8.30
N LEU A 63 17.31 23.66 7.29
CA LEU A 63 16.72 24.30 6.11
C LEU A 63 16.48 23.26 5.01
N PRO A 64 15.46 23.44 4.14
CA PRO A 64 15.28 22.59 2.96
C PRO A 64 16.54 22.52 2.12
N GLY A 65 16.93 21.33 1.66
CA GLY A 65 18.13 21.11 0.87
C GLY A 65 19.44 21.03 1.64
N PHE A 66 19.40 21.11 2.97
CA PHE A 66 20.58 20.99 3.84
C PHE A 66 20.42 19.83 4.83
N THR A 67 21.54 19.23 5.24
CA THR A 67 21.55 18.14 6.25
C THR A 67 20.82 18.58 7.53
N PRO A 68 20.00 17.71 8.14
CA PRO A 68 19.76 16.29 7.81
C PRO A 68 18.59 16.04 6.82
N TYR A 69 18.24 17.04 6.00
CA TYR A 69 17.26 16.96 4.91
C TYR A 69 15.81 16.62 5.32
N ALA A 70 15.46 16.78 6.60
CA ALA A 70 14.10 16.54 7.11
C ALA A 70 13.02 17.32 6.33
N ARG A 71 13.36 18.56 5.92
CA ARG A 71 12.46 19.46 5.18
C ARG A 71 12.54 19.31 3.65
N GLY A 72 13.15 18.21 3.17
CA GLY A 72 13.36 17.91 1.76
C GLY A 72 14.81 18.10 1.30
N CYS A 73 15.17 17.45 0.18
CA CYS A 73 16.53 17.42 -0.36
C CYS A 73 16.86 18.56 -1.33
N LYS A 74 15.87 19.40 -1.69
CA LYS A 74 16.02 20.53 -2.62
C LYS A 74 15.84 21.86 -1.87
N PRO A 75 16.76 22.84 -2.01
CA PRO A 75 16.61 24.15 -1.38
C PRO A 75 15.35 24.90 -1.81
N SER A 76 14.96 24.78 -3.08
CA SER A 76 13.73 25.37 -3.62
C SER A 76 12.46 24.57 -3.30
N GLY A 77 12.59 23.39 -2.68
CA GLY A 77 11.46 22.49 -2.43
C GLY A 77 10.63 22.24 -3.71
N PRO A 78 9.28 22.17 -3.59
CA PRO A 78 8.40 22.00 -4.75
C PRO A 78 8.15 23.29 -5.55
N ILE A 79 8.73 24.44 -5.17
CA ILE A 79 8.42 25.75 -5.78
C ILE A 79 8.88 25.83 -7.23
N CYS A 80 10.14 25.45 -7.49
CA CYS A 80 10.72 25.50 -8.84
C CYS A 80 10.54 24.19 -9.60
N SER A 81 10.52 23.07 -8.89
CA SER A 81 10.30 21.72 -9.46
C SER A 81 9.35 20.96 -8.55
N SER A 82 8.06 20.96 -8.88
CA SER A 82 7.05 20.18 -8.15
C SER A 82 7.35 18.67 -8.25
N TRP A 83 6.72 17.86 -7.41
CA TRP A 83 6.76 16.41 -7.54
C TRP A 83 6.26 15.97 -8.92
N HIS A 84 6.78 14.85 -9.43
CA HIS A 84 6.26 14.28 -10.65
C HIS A 84 4.92 13.58 -10.39
N VAL A 85 3.90 13.95 -11.16
CA VAL A 85 2.65 13.20 -11.27
C VAL A 85 2.96 11.94 -12.08
N ALA A 86 3.20 10.82 -11.40
CA ALA A 86 3.77 9.60 -11.96
C ALA A 86 2.78 8.44 -11.90
N GLN A 87 1.65 8.57 -12.61
CA GLN A 87 0.60 7.56 -12.59
C GLN A 87 1.03 6.29 -13.34
N GLU A 88 0.90 5.13 -12.68
CA GLU A 88 1.19 3.83 -13.28
C GLU A 88 0.22 3.53 -14.45
N ILE A 89 0.79 3.11 -15.58
CA ILE A 89 0.04 2.61 -16.75
C ILE A 89 0.15 1.09 -16.79
N ILE A 90 -0.86 0.40 -16.24
CA ILE A 90 -0.80 -1.05 -15.95
C ILE A 90 -1.40 -1.95 -17.04
N TYR A 91 -1.42 -1.48 -18.29
CA TYR A 91 -1.99 -2.26 -19.40
C TYR A 91 -1.01 -3.33 -19.88
N PRO A 92 -1.48 -4.57 -20.15
CA PRO A 92 -0.58 -5.66 -20.56
C PRO A 92 -0.12 -5.57 -22.01
N ASP A 93 -0.91 -4.93 -22.87
CA ASP A 93 -0.60 -4.78 -24.28
C ASP A 93 0.15 -3.45 -24.53
N PRO A 94 1.27 -3.46 -25.30
CA PRO A 94 2.03 -2.26 -25.60
C PRO A 94 1.23 -1.16 -26.31
N PHE A 95 0.32 -1.50 -27.22
CA PHE A 95 -0.50 -0.51 -27.93
C PHE A 95 -1.48 0.19 -26.98
N LEU A 96 -2.17 -0.58 -26.13
CA LEU A 96 -3.08 -0.02 -25.13
C LEU A 96 -2.34 0.83 -24.08
N THR A 97 -1.12 0.42 -23.72
CA THR A 97 -0.23 1.20 -22.86
C THR A 97 0.08 2.56 -23.47
N ASN A 98 0.45 2.59 -24.76
CA ASN A 98 0.73 3.82 -25.48
C ASN A 98 -0.50 4.75 -25.55
N GLU A 99 -1.66 4.21 -25.89
CA GLU A 99 -2.90 4.97 -25.97
C GLU A 99 -3.23 5.64 -24.62
N ALA A 100 -3.16 4.88 -23.53
CA ALA A 100 -3.40 5.39 -22.18
C ALA A 100 -2.34 6.44 -21.77
N LEU A 101 -1.07 6.18 -22.04
CA LEU A 101 0.04 7.07 -21.71
C LEU A 101 -0.08 8.41 -22.45
N GLN A 102 -0.29 8.39 -23.77
CA GLN A 102 -0.50 9.58 -24.60
C GLN A 102 -1.69 10.42 -24.10
N ASN A 103 -2.78 9.75 -23.73
CA ASN A 103 -3.96 10.40 -23.19
C ASN A 103 -3.69 11.13 -21.86
N ASP A 104 -2.88 10.53 -21.00
CA ASP A 104 -2.64 11.02 -19.65
C ASP A 104 -1.52 12.07 -19.58
N LEU A 105 -0.46 11.93 -20.39
CA LEU A 105 0.59 12.96 -20.57
C LEU A 105 0.00 14.30 -21.04
N LYS A 106 -0.90 14.27 -22.03
CA LYS A 106 -1.60 15.47 -22.53
C LYS A 106 -2.51 16.15 -21.49
N ARG A 107 -2.73 15.52 -20.34
CA ARG A 107 -3.68 15.97 -19.30
C ARG A 107 -3.03 16.14 -17.92
N GLY A 108 -1.72 16.33 -17.87
CA GLY A 108 -1.00 16.75 -16.67
C GLY A 108 -0.23 15.66 -15.94
N GLN A 109 -0.07 14.47 -16.54
CA GLN A 109 0.94 13.51 -16.09
C GLN A 109 2.33 14.01 -16.50
N THR A 110 3.30 13.95 -15.59
CA THR A 110 4.64 14.58 -15.78
C THR A 110 5.79 13.59 -15.67
N ALA A 111 5.49 12.29 -15.60
CA ALA A 111 6.45 11.20 -15.69
C ALA A 111 5.77 9.98 -16.33
N ILE A 112 6.51 9.22 -17.12
CA ILE A 112 6.08 7.93 -17.66
C ILE A 112 6.34 6.91 -16.56
N ASN A 113 5.32 6.20 -16.10
CA ASN A 113 5.47 5.18 -15.07
C ASN A 113 4.84 3.86 -15.54
N ILE A 114 5.68 2.89 -15.87
CA ILE A 114 5.29 1.62 -16.47
C ILE A 114 5.74 0.47 -15.57
N PRO A 115 4.84 -0.11 -14.77
CA PRO A 115 5.11 -1.39 -14.13
C PRO A 115 5.12 -2.50 -15.18
N LEU A 116 6.07 -3.42 -15.06
CA LEU A 116 6.13 -4.62 -15.90
C LEU A 116 5.28 -5.75 -15.34
N ASP A 117 4.81 -6.64 -16.20
CA ASP A 117 4.12 -7.85 -15.81
C ASP A 117 5.04 -8.83 -15.04
N MET A 118 4.43 -9.85 -14.46
CA MET A 118 5.15 -10.87 -13.69
C MET A 118 6.10 -11.70 -14.56
N ALA A 119 5.75 -11.98 -15.82
CA ALA A 119 6.58 -12.77 -16.73
C ALA A 119 7.87 -12.04 -17.11
N SER A 120 7.78 -10.76 -17.51
CA SER A 120 8.91 -9.90 -17.85
C SER A 120 9.84 -9.72 -16.66
N LYS A 121 9.31 -9.52 -15.44
CA LYS A 121 10.11 -9.48 -14.20
C LYS A 121 10.80 -10.80 -13.86
N GLN A 122 10.31 -11.91 -14.42
CA GLN A 122 10.89 -13.25 -14.28
C GLN A 122 11.76 -13.64 -15.49
N CYS A 123 11.98 -12.73 -16.44
CA CYS A 123 12.73 -12.95 -17.67
C CYS A 123 12.14 -14.05 -18.56
N ILE A 124 10.81 -14.19 -18.58
CA ILE A 124 10.07 -15.19 -19.36
C ILE A 124 9.43 -14.53 -20.57
N ASP A 125 9.72 -15.06 -21.77
CA ASP A 125 9.03 -14.62 -22.98
C ASP A 125 7.59 -15.17 -23.03
N PRO A 126 6.62 -14.41 -23.57
CA PRO A 126 5.22 -14.85 -23.70
C PRO A 126 5.00 -16.11 -24.54
N ASP A 127 5.91 -16.45 -25.46
CA ASP A 127 5.78 -17.59 -26.38
C ASP A 127 6.42 -18.89 -25.88
N MET A 128 6.97 -18.90 -24.65
CA MET A 128 7.51 -20.12 -24.03
C MET A 128 6.40 -21.07 -23.58
N GLU A 129 6.65 -22.38 -23.64
CA GLU A 129 5.67 -23.44 -23.35
C GLU A 129 5.01 -23.32 -21.96
N ASN A 130 5.75 -22.85 -20.96
CA ASN A 130 5.29 -22.67 -19.58
C ASN A 130 5.24 -21.19 -19.15
N ALA A 131 4.96 -20.27 -20.07
CA ALA A 131 4.87 -18.85 -19.77
C ALA A 131 3.70 -18.55 -18.81
N SER A 132 4.03 -18.26 -17.55
CA SER A 132 3.08 -17.84 -16.52
C SER A 132 3.27 -16.37 -16.16
N GLY A 133 2.19 -15.69 -15.76
CA GLY A 133 2.29 -14.29 -15.34
C GLY A 133 2.28 -13.25 -16.48
N VAL A 134 2.09 -13.67 -17.73
CA VAL A 134 2.01 -12.78 -18.90
C VAL A 134 0.82 -11.83 -18.76
N GLY A 135 1.10 -10.53 -18.80
CA GLY A 135 0.14 -9.44 -18.62
C GLY A 135 -0.37 -9.24 -17.19
N ILE A 136 0.11 -10.00 -16.22
CA ILE A 136 -0.32 -9.87 -14.81
C ILE A 136 0.48 -8.76 -14.14
N GLY A 137 -0.20 -7.66 -13.81
CA GLY A 137 0.33 -6.56 -13.01
C GLY A 137 1.02 -5.44 -13.79
N GLY A 138 1.08 -5.51 -15.12
CA GLY A 138 1.73 -4.48 -15.92
C GLY A 138 1.93 -4.84 -17.38
N LEU A 139 2.78 -4.08 -18.06
CA LEU A 139 3.14 -4.23 -19.46
C LEU A 139 3.94 -5.52 -19.70
N SER A 140 3.54 -6.27 -20.73
CA SER A 140 4.28 -7.45 -21.21
C SER A 140 5.33 -7.05 -22.25
N VAL A 141 6.61 -7.14 -21.88
CA VAL A 141 7.76 -6.79 -22.73
C VAL A 141 8.58 -8.03 -23.01
N ALA A 142 8.84 -8.30 -24.29
CA ALA A 142 9.68 -9.41 -24.76
C ALA A 142 10.73 -8.96 -25.78
N SER A 143 10.61 -7.78 -26.39
CA SER A 143 11.62 -7.24 -27.31
C SER A 143 11.65 -5.70 -27.34
N ASN A 144 12.64 -5.13 -28.04
CA ASN A 144 12.70 -3.70 -28.35
C ASN A 144 11.49 -3.20 -29.17
N ALA A 145 10.82 -4.07 -29.93
CA ALA A 145 9.61 -3.71 -30.66
C ALA A 145 8.42 -3.42 -29.73
N ASP A 146 8.35 -4.07 -28.56
CA ASP A 146 7.34 -3.75 -27.56
C ASP A 146 7.56 -2.35 -26.96
N TRP A 147 8.82 -1.97 -26.71
CA TRP A 147 9.15 -0.59 -26.31
C TRP A 147 8.80 0.41 -27.41
N ALA A 148 9.11 0.10 -28.67
CA ALA A 148 8.77 0.94 -29.80
C ALA A 148 7.26 1.17 -29.93
N MET A 149 6.45 0.16 -29.59
CA MET A 149 5.00 0.27 -29.59
C MET A 149 4.48 1.04 -28.36
N ALA A 150 4.96 0.71 -27.15
CA ALA A 150 4.51 1.32 -25.90
C ALA A 150 4.88 2.81 -25.79
N LEU A 151 6.04 3.20 -26.33
CA LEU A 151 6.59 4.56 -26.24
C LEU A 151 6.53 5.33 -27.57
N LYS A 152 5.72 4.85 -28.53
CA LYS A 152 5.50 5.54 -29.80
C LYS A 152 5.05 6.99 -29.58
N ASP A 153 5.69 7.92 -30.27
CA ASP A 153 5.40 9.35 -30.24
C ASP A 153 5.49 10.00 -28.84
N VAL A 154 6.27 9.41 -27.91
CA VAL A 154 6.51 9.94 -26.56
C VAL A 154 7.84 10.70 -26.49
N ALA A 155 7.83 11.91 -25.95
CA ALA A 155 9.01 12.77 -25.83
C ALA A 155 9.95 12.37 -24.67
N LEU A 156 10.68 11.25 -24.84
CA LEU A 156 11.55 10.68 -23.80
C LEU A 156 12.71 11.58 -23.34
N LYS A 157 13.10 12.60 -24.13
CA LYS A 157 14.12 13.58 -23.75
C LYS A 157 13.61 14.59 -22.72
N GLU A 158 12.30 14.75 -22.62
CA GLU A 158 11.65 15.78 -21.78
C GLU A 158 10.94 15.17 -20.57
N ILE A 159 10.50 13.92 -20.67
CA ILE A 159 9.65 13.27 -19.69
C ILE A 159 10.40 12.09 -19.06
N PRO A 160 10.59 12.08 -17.72
CA PRO A 160 11.32 11.00 -17.08
C PRO A 160 10.56 9.67 -17.17
N LEU A 161 11.31 8.59 -17.36
CA LEU A 161 10.80 7.23 -17.50
C LEU A 161 11.08 6.40 -16.26
N PHE A 162 10.03 5.86 -15.65
CA PHE A 162 10.06 5.04 -14.45
C PHE A 162 9.60 3.62 -14.81
N VAL A 163 10.46 2.63 -14.60
CA VAL A 163 10.18 1.22 -14.91
C VAL A 163 10.68 0.33 -13.77
N GLN A 164 9.80 -0.51 -13.22
CA GLN A 164 10.19 -1.52 -12.22
C GLN A 164 10.58 -2.82 -12.92
N ALA A 165 11.89 -3.06 -13.07
CA ALA A 165 12.45 -4.15 -13.87
C ALA A 165 12.31 -5.53 -13.21
N GLY A 166 12.33 -5.59 -11.87
CA GLY A 166 12.33 -6.84 -11.11
C GLY A 166 13.66 -7.05 -10.38
N ASP A 167 14.16 -8.29 -10.38
CA ASP A 167 15.43 -8.64 -9.73
C ASP A 167 16.65 -8.39 -10.62
N SER A 168 16.49 -8.32 -11.94
CA SER A 168 17.50 -7.88 -12.89
C SER A 168 16.95 -6.88 -13.90
N GLY A 169 17.78 -5.89 -14.24
CA GLY A 169 17.43 -4.84 -15.21
C GLY A 169 18.18 -4.94 -16.54
N ILE A 170 19.15 -5.85 -16.69
CA ILE A 170 20.09 -5.85 -17.84
C ILE A 170 19.34 -6.02 -19.17
N ALA A 171 18.60 -7.12 -19.35
CA ALA A 171 17.94 -7.41 -20.62
C ALA A 171 16.86 -6.37 -20.97
N ILE A 172 16.08 -5.93 -19.98
CA ILE A 172 15.04 -4.90 -20.15
C ILE A 172 15.66 -3.56 -20.57
N THR A 173 16.75 -3.14 -19.90
CA THR A 173 17.48 -1.91 -20.24
C THR A 173 18.11 -2.02 -21.62
N ALA A 174 18.70 -3.15 -21.98
CA ALA A 174 19.28 -3.36 -23.31
C ALA A 174 18.24 -3.15 -24.42
N MET A 175 17.05 -3.73 -24.27
CA MET A 175 15.94 -3.54 -25.21
C MET A 175 15.46 -2.08 -25.27
N LEU A 176 15.38 -1.39 -24.13
CA LEU A 176 15.02 0.03 -24.08
C LEU A 176 16.07 0.90 -24.76
N MET A 177 17.35 0.65 -24.53
CA MET A 177 18.46 1.42 -25.12
C MET A 177 18.58 1.17 -26.63
N ALA A 178 18.34 -0.06 -27.09
CA ALA A 178 18.27 -0.37 -28.52
C ALA A 178 17.13 0.40 -29.20
N PHE A 179 15.97 0.48 -28.54
CA PHE A 179 14.86 1.32 -29.01
C PHE A 179 15.23 2.81 -29.00
N ALA A 180 15.81 3.32 -27.91
CA ALA A 180 16.21 4.73 -27.82
C ALA A 180 17.22 5.11 -28.92
N ALA A 181 18.19 4.25 -29.19
CA ALA A 181 19.14 4.42 -30.29
C ALA A 181 18.44 4.48 -31.65
N SER A 182 17.42 3.64 -31.89
CA SER A 182 16.63 3.69 -33.14
C SER A 182 15.88 5.02 -33.34
N GLN A 183 15.65 5.76 -32.25
CA GLN A 183 15.01 7.08 -32.24
C GLN A 183 16.02 8.25 -32.16
N ASN A 184 17.33 7.98 -32.31
CA ASN A 184 18.39 8.98 -32.15
C ASN A 184 18.38 9.67 -30.76
N ILE A 185 18.00 8.91 -29.72
CA ILE A 185 18.05 9.34 -28.32
C ILE A 185 19.31 8.74 -27.70
N GLN A 186 20.17 9.60 -27.15
CA GLN A 186 21.37 9.16 -26.47
C GLN A 186 21.03 8.78 -25.01
N PRO A 187 21.76 7.82 -24.39
CA PRO A 187 21.47 7.43 -23.00
C PRO A 187 21.51 8.61 -22.00
N LYS A 188 22.41 9.58 -22.22
CA LYS A 188 22.52 10.82 -21.42
C LYS A 188 21.30 11.74 -21.51
N ASP A 189 20.48 11.60 -22.55
CA ASP A 189 19.25 12.38 -22.75
C ASP A 189 18.09 11.79 -21.93
N LEU A 190 18.24 10.60 -21.36
CA LEU A 190 17.21 9.93 -20.57
C LEU A 190 17.31 10.32 -19.10
N SER A 191 16.14 10.53 -18.48
CA SER A 191 16.01 10.75 -17.04
C SER A 191 14.97 9.80 -16.44
N GLY A 192 15.08 9.53 -15.14
CA GLY A 192 14.17 8.64 -14.42
C GLY A 192 14.90 7.42 -13.85
N TRP A 193 14.29 6.23 -13.95
CA TRP A 193 14.87 5.02 -13.38
C TRP A 193 14.39 3.71 -14.03
N MET A 194 15.32 2.76 -14.13
CA MET A 194 15.06 1.34 -14.34
C MET A 194 15.34 0.60 -13.04
N GLY A 195 14.32 0.45 -12.21
CA GLY A 195 14.44 0.07 -10.82
C GLY A 195 14.62 -1.43 -10.65
N VAL A 196 15.77 -1.80 -10.09
CA VAL A 196 16.09 -3.18 -9.71
C VAL A 196 16.03 -3.33 -8.19
N ASP A 197 15.34 -4.38 -7.72
CA ASP A 197 15.16 -4.68 -6.29
C ASP A 197 15.11 -6.20 -6.03
N PRO A 198 16.27 -6.89 -6.00
CA PRO A 198 16.33 -8.34 -5.81
C PRO A 198 15.70 -8.81 -4.51
N LEU A 199 15.97 -8.17 -3.39
CA LEU A 199 15.39 -8.56 -2.10
C LEU A 199 13.90 -8.23 -1.99
N GLY A 200 13.45 -7.13 -2.59
CA GLY A 200 12.02 -6.86 -2.74
C GLY A 200 11.32 -7.97 -3.54
N MET A 201 11.92 -8.41 -4.64
CA MET A 201 11.41 -9.54 -5.44
C MET A 201 11.46 -10.85 -4.65
N LEU A 202 12.58 -11.17 -4.00
CA LEU A 202 12.73 -12.37 -3.16
C LEU A 202 11.67 -12.39 -2.05
N SER A 203 11.42 -11.26 -1.39
CA SER A 203 10.39 -11.16 -0.36
C SER A 203 8.99 -11.46 -0.93
N LYS A 204 8.67 -10.97 -2.13
CA LYS A 204 7.34 -11.10 -2.74
C LYS A 204 7.08 -12.46 -3.38
N SER A 205 8.05 -13.00 -4.11
CA SER A 205 7.90 -14.26 -4.86
C SER A 205 8.42 -15.49 -4.11
N GLY A 206 9.23 -15.28 -3.06
CA GLY A 206 9.95 -16.34 -2.37
C GLY A 206 11.14 -16.90 -3.15
N LYS A 207 11.41 -16.43 -4.37
CA LYS A 207 12.48 -16.94 -5.24
C LYS A 207 13.04 -15.88 -6.19
N LEU A 208 14.32 -16.00 -6.50
CA LEU A 208 15.00 -15.19 -7.51
C LEU A 208 15.10 -15.92 -8.86
N THR A 209 15.36 -15.16 -9.92
CA THR A 209 15.55 -15.69 -11.28
C THR A 209 16.95 -16.30 -11.50
N SER A 210 17.91 -16.00 -10.62
CA SER A 210 19.27 -16.55 -10.59
C SER A 210 19.79 -16.60 -9.15
N SER A 211 21.06 -16.98 -8.95
CA SER A 211 21.73 -16.84 -7.64
C SER A 211 21.82 -15.37 -7.24
N LEU A 212 21.84 -15.11 -5.93
CA LEU A 212 21.94 -13.74 -5.42
C LEU A 212 23.25 -13.06 -5.86
N SER A 213 24.37 -13.80 -5.87
CA SER A 213 25.66 -13.27 -6.32
C SER A 213 25.62 -12.86 -7.79
N SER A 214 25.08 -13.71 -8.66
CA SER A 214 24.93 -13.38 -10.09
C SER A 214 24.06 -12.15 -10.28
N ILE A 215 22.97 -12.01 -9.53
CA ILE A 215 22.09 -10.84 -9.61
C ILE A 215 22.80 -9.57 -9.12
N TYR A 216 23.62 -9.65 -8.08
CA TYR A 216 24.42 -8.50 -7.64
C TYR A 216 25.51 -8.13 -8.65
N ASP A 217 26.08 -9.09 -9.39
CA ASP A 217 26.98 -8.79 -10.51
C ASP A 217 26.24 -8.03 -11.62
N GLU A 218 25.02 -8.47 -11.95
CA GLU A 218 24.14 -7.80 -12.93
C GLU A 218 23.76 -6.38 -12.47
N MET A 219 23.44 -6.20 -11.18
CA MET A 219 23.15 -4.90 -10.58
C MET A 219 24.36 -3.97 -10.63
N ALA A 220 25.56 -4.48 -10.34
CA ALA A 220 26.79 -3.70 -10.38
C ALA A 220 27.12 -3.21 -11.78
N GLU A 221 27.04 -4.09 -12.80
CA GLU A 221 27.27 -3.70 -14.19
C GLU A 221 26.26 -2.62 -14.63
N LEU A 222 24.97 -2.83 -14.36
CA LEU A 222 23.94 -1.87 -14.75
C LEU A 222 24.15 -0.51 -14.06
N THR A 223 24.49 -0.53 -12.77
CA THR A 223 24.76 0.68 -11.98
C THR A 223 25.98 1.43 -12.50
N GLN A 224 27.07 0.71 -12.79
CA GLN A 224 28.27 1.31 -13.35
C GLN A 224 27.98 1.94 -14.71
N TRP A 225 27.39 1.18 -15.62
CA TRP A 225 27.11 1.64 -16.98
C TRP A 225 26.15 2.84 -16.99
N THR A 226 25.08 2.81 -16.18
CA THR A 226 24.13 3.94 -16.07
C THR A 226 24.82 5.18 -15.50
N SER A 227 25.68 5.05 -14.49
CA SER A 227 26.39 6.20 -13.93
C SER A 227 27.32 6.90 -14.94
N GLU A 228 27.93 6.14 -15.86
CA GLU A 228 28.86 6.66 -16.86
C GLU A 228 28.15 7.21 -18.11
N ASN A 229 27.07 6.54 -18.55
CA ASN A 229 26.45 6.81 -19.86
C ASN A 229 25.10 7.53 -19.75
N ALA A 230 24.37 7.33 -18.66
CA ALA A 230 23.02 7.85 -18.43
C ALA A 230 22.86 8.37 -16.99
N PRO A 231 23.64 9.39 -16.55
CA PRO A 231 23.74 9.78 -15.13
C PRO A 231 22.44 10.28 -14.50
N GLN A 232 21.42 10.64 -15.30
CA GLN A 232 20.09 11.02 -14.81
C GLN A 232 19.09 9.85 -14.76
N PHE A 233 19.52 8.64 -15.17
CA PHE A 233 18.72 7.44 -15.24
C PHE A 233 19.22 6.40 -14.24
N LYS A 234 18.56 6.35 -13.08
CA LYS A 234 18.96 5.55 -11.92
C LYS A 234 18.60 4.06 -12.09
N SER A 235 19.28 3.17 -11.39
CA SER A 235 19.19 1.71 -11.61
C SER A 235 18.76 0.90 -10.38
N ILE A 236 18.77 1.48 -9.18
CA ILE A 236 18.49 0.77 -7.93
C ILE A 236 17.23 1.35 -7.29
N ALA A 237 16.28 0.48 -6.91
CA ALA A 237 14.97 0.92 -6.44
C ALA A 237 14.41 0.09 -5.27
N PRO A 238 14.99 0.14 -4.05
CA PRO A 238 14.48 -0.58 -2.89
C PRO A 238 13.02 -0.18 -2.60
N SER A 239 12.14 -1.17 -2.47
CA SER A 239 10.70 -0.95 -2.33
C SER A 239 10.14 -1.41 -0.98
N GLY A 240 9.40 -0.51 -0.33
CA GLY A 240 8.64 -0.80 0.88
C GLY A 240 7.26 -1.39 0.63
N ILE A 241 6.81 -1.41 -0.63
CA ILE A 241 5.45 -1.81 -1.02
C ILE A 241 5.11 -3.24 -0.55
N PRO A 242 5.96 -4.27 -0.77
CA PRO A 242 5.66 -5.63 -0.30
C PRO A 242 5.47 -5.69 1.22
N TYR A 243 6.26 -4.93 1.98
CA TYR A 243 6.21 -4.93 3.45
C TYR A 243 4.96 -4.21 3.97
N HIS A 244 4.63 -3.04 3.40
CA HIS A 244 3.44 -2.29 3.80
C HIS A 244 2.15 -3.06 3.47
N ASN A 245 2.04 -3.56 2.23
CA ASN A 245 0.87 -4.31 1.78
C ASN A 245 0.73 -5.70 2.44
N SER A 246 1.75 -6.16 3.17
CA SER A 246 1.67 -7.35 4.03
C SER A 246 1.26 -7.02 5.48
N GLY A 247 0.85 -5.76 5.76
CA GLY A 247 0.37 -5.31 7.07
C GLY A 247 1.41 -4.64 7.97
N GLY A 248 2.61 -4.35 7.44
CA GLY A 248 3.66 -3.63 8.16
C GLY A 248 3.23 -2.27 8.71
N SER A 249 3.88 -1.83 9.78
CA SER A 249 3.77 -0.44 10.26
C SER A 249 4.71 0.47 9.46
N ALA A 250 4.56 1.80 9.63
CA ALA A 250 5.47 2.78 9.02
C ALA A 250 6.95 2.55 9.42
N VAL A 251 7.17 2.08 10.65
CA VAL A 251 8.50 1.70 11.17
C VAL A 251 9.03 0.47 10.44
N CYS A 252 8.23 -0.61 10.35
CA CYS A 252 8.66 -1.86 9.71
C CYS A 252 9.05 -1.63 8.25
N GLU A 253 8.15 -0.98 7.49
CA GLU A 253 8.40 -0.65 6.08
C GLU A 253 9.71 0.12 5.91
N SER A 254 9.85 1.22 6.64
CA SER A 254 11.02 2.10 6.50
C SER A 254 12.32 1.40 6.91
N ALA A 255 12.32 0.68 8.03
CA ALA A 255 13.51 -0.02 8.52
C ALA A 255 13.96 -1.13 7.56
N PHE A 256 13.02 -1.89 6.98
CA PHE A 256 13.34 -2.95 6.02
C PHE A 256 13.84 -2.39 4.70
N VAL A 257 13.31 -1.25 4.24
CA VAL A 257 13.85 -0.54 3.06
C VAL A 257 15.26 -0.03 3.31
N MET A 258 15.55 0.54 4.48
CA MET A 258 16.90 0.99 4.84
C MET A 258 17.88 -0.19 4.93
N ALA A 259 17.48 -1.31 5.54
CA ALA A 259 18.28 -2.53 5.61
C ALA A 259 18.55 -3.11 4.21
N THR A 260 17.54 -3.11 3.34
CA THR A 260 17.67 -3.54 1.94
C THR A 260 18.69 -2.66 1.20
N ALA A 261 18.62 -1.34 1.36
CA ALA A 261 19.55 -0.41 0.72
C ALA A 261 20.99 -0.58 1.22
N VAL A 262 21.19 -0.83 2.52
CA VAL A 262 22.51 -1.10 3.11
C VAL A 262 23.10 -2.41 2.60
N GLU A 263 22.28 -3.44 2.41
CA GLU A 263 22.71 -4.70 1.77
C GLU A 263 23.23 -4.43 0.36
N TYR A 264 22.50 -3.63 -0.44
CA TYR A 264 22.92 -3.28 -1.80
C TYR A 264 24.19 -2.44 -1.80
N ILE A 265 24.35 -1.50 -0.87
CA ILE A 265 25.61 -0.76 -0.71
C ILE A 265 26.77 -1.73 -0.51
N ARG A 266 26.67 -2.66 0.44
CA ARG A 266 27.74 -3.64 0.71
C ARG A 266 28.06 -4.49 -0.52
N ALA A 267 27.03 -5.06 -1.14
CA ALA A 267 27.19 -5.93 -2.31
C ALA A 267 27.85 -5.23 -3.49
N LEU A 268 27.58 -3.94 -3.69
CA LEU A 268 28.13 -3.15 -4.79
C LEU A 268 29.52 -2.58 -4.47
N LEU A 269 29.82 -2.24 -3.21
CA LEU A 269 31.16 -1.90 -2.76
C LEU A 269 32.13 -3.08 -2.96
N GLU A 270 31.70 -4.30 -2.63
CA GLU A 270 32.46 -5.52 -2.88
C GLU A 270 32.77 -5.75 -4.37
N ARG A 271 31.95 -5.18 -5.26
CA ARG A 271 32.10 -5.21 -6.72
C ARG A 271 32.85 -4.01 -7.29
N GLY A 272 33.42 -3.17 -6.42
CA GLY A 272 34.30 -2.07 -6.80
C GLY A 272 33.61 -0.75 -7.16
N LEU A 273 32.30 -0.62 -6.94
CA LEU A 273 31.63 0.67 -7.07
C LEU A 273 31.95 1.56 -5.86
N THR A 274 31.81 2.87 -6.02
CA THR A 274 31.96 3.82 -4.91
C THR A 274 30.62 4.05 -4.20
N ILE A 275 30.66 4.44 -2.93
CA ILE A 275 29.45 4.81 -2.17
C ILE A 275 28.65 5.90 -2.89
N ASP A 276 29.33 6.86 -3.52
CA ASP A 276 28.68 7.97 -4.20
C ASP A 276 27.95 7.52 -5.47
N THR A 277 28.59 6.68 -6.28
CA THR A 277 27.96 6.07 -7.47
C THR A 277 26.72 5.27 -7.11
N ILE A 278 26.79 4.50 -6.02
CA ILE A 278 25.69 3.64 -5.57
C ILE A 278 24.51 4.48 -5.09
N CYS A 279 24.74 5.40 -4.14
CA CYS A 279 23.66 6.21 -3.56
C CYS A 279 23.02 7.15 -4.59
N GLN A 280 23.80 7.72 -5.50
CA GLN A 280 23.25 8.55 -6.58
C GLN A 280 22.41 7.74 -7.58
N SER A 281 22.64 6.43 -7.68
CA SER A 281 21.84 5.50 -8.50
C SER A 281 20.60 4.94 -7.81
N MET A 282 20.30 5.35 -6.57
CA MET A 282 19.13 4.88 -5.80
C MET A 282 17.92 5.81 -5.89
N ILE A 283 16.74 5.20 -5.95
CA ILE A 283 15.42 5.77 -5.63
C ILE A 283 14.73 4.89 -4.61
N PHE A 284 13.90 5.47 -3.74
CA PHE A 284 13.20 4.73 -2.69
C PHE A 284 11.70 4.74 -2.95
N GLN A 285 11.09 3.55 -3.00
CA GLN A 285 9.64 3.44 -3.15
C GLN A 285 9.00 3.22 -1.79
N LEU A 286 8.13 4.14 -1.38
CA LEU A 286 7.43 4.07 -0.10
C LEU A 286 5.92 4.15 -0.32
N SER A 287 5.21 3.26 0.36
CA SER A 287 3.75 3.23 0.38
C SER A 287 3.20 4.36 1.22
N ILE A 288 1.97 4.80 0.99
CA ILE A 288 1.30 5.83 1.79
C ILE A 288 -0.06 5.31 2.21
N GLY A 289 -0.21 5.04 3.51
CA GLY A 289 -1.46 4.55 4.11
C GLY A 289 -2.33 5.65 4.71
N SER A 290 -3.35 5.24 5.47
CA SER A 290 -4.40 6.16 5.94
C SER A 290 -4.02 7.08 7.11
N ASP A 291 -2.92 6.85 7.83
CA ASP A 291 -2.57 7.69 8.99
C ASP A 291 -1.80 8.93 8.52
N PHE A 292 -2.57 10.00 8.28
CA PHE A 292 -2.12 11.23 7.64
C PHE A 292 -0.81 11.81 8.21
N PHE A 293 -0.74 12.00 9.53
CA PHE A 293 0.45 12.58 10.17
C PHE A 293 1.60 11.59 10.25
N MET A 294 1.31 10.29 10.46
CA MET A 294 2.34 9.25 10.49
C MET A 294 3.06 9.15 9.15
N GLU A 295 2.33 9.13 8.03
CA GLU A 295 2.92 9.02 6.71
C GLU A 295 3.72 10.28 6.31
N MET A 296 3.21 11.46 6.66
CA MET A 296 3.93 12.72 6.48
C MET A 296 5.24 12.72 7.28
N ALA A 297 5.18 12.35 8.56
CA ALA A 297 6.37 12.25 9.42
C ALA A 297 7.33 11.15 8.94
N LYS A 298 6.83 10.05 8.36
CA LYS A 298 7.63 8.96 7.78
C LYS A 298 8.56 9.46 6.70
N LEU A 299 8.04 10.21 5.73
CA LEU A 299 8.86 10.72 4.61
C LEU A 299 9.94 11.70 5.07
N ARG A 300 9.73 12.40 6.19
CA ARG A 300 10.74 13.27 6.83
C ARG A 300 11.77 12.42 7.59
N ALA A 301 11.30 11.45 8.38
CA ALA A 301 12.11 10.58 9.23
C ALA A 301 13.07 9.70 8.43
N VAL A 302 12.64 9.14 7.29
CA VAL A 302 13.51 8.30 6.45
C VAL A 302 14.70 9.07 5.89
N ARG A 303 14.57 10.38 5.63
CA ARG A 303 15.69 11.22 5.18
C ARG A 303 16.72 11.42 6.28
N LEU A 304 16.27 11.63 7.52
CA LEU A 304 17.15 11.71 8.70
C LEU A 304 17.96 10.42 8.88
N VAL A 305 17.29 9.27 8.72
CA VAL A 305 17.92 7.95 8.84
C VAL A 305 18.89 7.71 7.68
N TRP A 306 18.46 7.98 6.44
CA TRP A 306 19.26 7.76 5.24
C TRP A 306 20.53 8.61 5.24
N GLU A 307 20.43 9.89 5.59
CA GLU A 307 21.58 10.79 5.71
C GLU A 307 22.64 10.24 6.67
N LYS A 308 22.21 9.76 7.84
CA LYS A 308 23.10 9.12 8.82
C LYS A 308 23.76 7.85 8.29
N ILE A 309 23.01 7.01 7.57
CA ILE A 309 23.54 5.78 6.96
C ILE A 309 24.64 6.14 5.97
N VAL A 310 24.36 7.01 4.99
CA VAL A 310 25.32 7.37 3.94
C VAL A 310 26.53 8.10 4.51
N SER A 311 26.32 8.98 5.50
CA SER A 311 27.41 9.64 6.22
C SER A 311 28.34 8.63 6.92
N ALA A 312 27.80 7.58 7.54
CA ALA A 312 28.60 6.53 8.17
C ALA A 312 29.44 5.71 7.17
N PHE A 313 28.97 5.58 5.92
CA PHE A 313 29.75 4.99 4.81
C PHE A 313 30.75 5.97 4.17
N GLY A 314 30.79 7.24 4.61
CA GLY A 314 31.68 8.27 4.06
C GLY A 314 31.18 8.90 2.76
N GLY A 315 29.90 8.75 2.40
CA GLY A 315 29.33 9.35 1.20
C GLY A 315 29.21 10.87 1.29
N ASN A 316 29.36 11.53 0.14
CA ASN A 316 29.33 12.99 0.03
C ASN A 316 27.91 13.56 0.22
N LYS A 317 27.79 14.90 0.27
CA LYS A 317 26.52 15.60 0.51
C LYS A 317 25.45 15.35 -0.57
N ASP A 318 25.84 15.07 -1.81
CA ASP A 318 24.88 14.78 -2.88
C ASP A 318 24.35 13.35 -2.77
N SER A 319 25.21 12.42 -2.37
CA SER A 319 24.87 11.01 -2.12
C SER A 319 23.94 10.81 -0.92
N GLN A 320 23.97 11.74 0.05
CA GLN A 320 23.07 11.76 1.20
C GLN A 320 21.63 12.17 0.85
N LYS A 321 21.38 12.72 -0.35
CA LYS A 321 20.04 13.14 -0.77
C LYS A 321 19.19 11.94 -1.18
N MET A 322 18.06 11.78 -0.51
CA MET A 322 17.10 10.71 -0.80
C MET A 322 16.08 11.16 -1.85
N VAL A 323 15.90 10.36 -2.91
CA VAL A 323 14.82 10.52 -3.89
C VAL A 323 13.70 9.54 -3.57
N ILE A 324 12.50 10.06 -3.31
CA ILE A 324 11.35 9.26 -2.86
C ILE A 324 10.26 9.22 -3.94
N HIS A 325 9.95 8.02 -4.42
CA HIS A 325 8.71 7.71 -5.12
C HIS A 325 7.66 7.25 -4.12
N ALA A 326 6.60 8.03 -3.95
CA ALA A 326 5.48 7.68 -3.08
C ALA A 326 4.37 6.99 -3.87
N ARG A 327 3.77 5.96 -3.28
CA ARG A 327 2.63 5.24 -3.84
C ARG A 327 1.54 5.08 -2.80
N THR A 328 0.31 5.53 -3.08
CA THR A 328 -0.84 5.26 -2.20
C THR A 328 -1.03 3.74 -2.05
N SER A 329 -1.25 3.26 -0.83
CA SER A 329 -1.28 1.83 -0.52
C SER A 329 -2.59 1.17 -0.98
N SER A 330 -2.51 -0.07 -1.47
CA SER A 330 -3.68 -0.91 -1.74
C SER A 330 -4.22 -1.59 -0.47
N TYR A 331 -3.41 -1.66 0.60
CA TYR A 331 -3.73 -2.36 1.86
C TYR A 331 -5.03 -1.89 2.51
N ASN A 332 -5.32 -0.59 2.40
CA ASN A 332 -6.49 0.06 2.97
C ASN A 332 -7.54 0.43 1.91
N LYS A 333 -7.58 -0.27 0.77
CA LYS A 333 -8.59 -0.10 -0.28
C LYS A 333 -9.63 -1.20 -0.26
N THR A 334 -10.85 -0.85 -0.67
CA THR A 334 -12.01 -1.75 -0.63
C THR A 334 -12.58 -2.03 -2.01
N LYS A 335 -13.00 -3.28 -2.23
CA LYS A 335 -13.87 -3.68 -3.34
C LYS A 335 -15.32 -3.33 -3.05
N THR A 336 -15.70 -3.38 -1.77
CA THR A 336 -17.00 -2.88 -1.31
C THR A 336 -16.95 -1.37 -1.15
N ASP A 337 -18.00 -0.68 -1.62
CA ASP A 337 -18.05 0.78 -1.59
C ASP A 337 -16.78 1.48 -2.14
N PRO A 338 -16.41 1.19 -3.40
CA PRO A 338 -15.13 1.60 -3.96
C PRO A 338 -15.00 3.12 -4.12
N TYR A 339 -16.10 3.88 -4.20
CA TYR A 339 -16.03 5.35 -4.30
C TYR A 339 -15.42 5.99 -3.06
N VAL A 340 -15.54 5.38 -1.88
CA VAL A 340 -14.84 5.84 -0.67
C VAL A 340 -13.32 5.80 -0.84
N ASN A 341 -12.79 4.94 -1.73
CA ASN A 341 -11.36 4.95 -2.04
C ASN A 341 -10.90 6.29 -2.61
N MET A 342 -11.75 7.06 -3.31
CA MET A 342 -11.39 8.42 -3.78
C MET A 342 -11.03 9.34 -2.61
N LEU A 343 -11.76 9.24 -1.50
CA LEU A 343 -11.50 10.02 -0.28
C LEU A 343 -10.20 9.57 0.38
N ARG A 344 -9.98 8.25 0.48
CA ARG A 344 -8.75 7.67 1.05
C ARG A 344 -7.51 8.14 0.31
N VAL A 345 -7.50 7.98 -1.02
CA VAL A 345 -6.35 8.35 -1.83
C VAL A 345 -6.09 9.86 -1.85
N THR A 346 -7.12 10.69 -1.63
CA THR A 346 -6.95 12.14 -1.48
C THR A 346 -6.15 12.47 -0.22
N THR A 347 -6.50 11.87 0.92
CA THR A 347 -5.77 12.09 2.18
C THR A 347 -4.35 11.52 2.14
N GLU A 348 -4.15 10.40 1.48
CA GLU A 348 -2.84 9.79 1.27
C GLU A 348 -1.96 10.62 0.32
N ALA A 349 -2.52 11.12 -0.79
CA ALA A 349 -1.80 12.02 -1.68
C ALA A 349 -1.35 13.29 -0.92
N PHE A 350 -2.23 13.83 -0.07
CA PHE A 350 -1.92 15.01 0.72
C PHE A 350 -0.79 14.75 1.73
N SER A 351 -0.77 13.60 2.43
CA SER A 351 0.34 13.27 3.34
C SER A 351 1.65 13.07 2.60
N ALA A 352 1.63 12.42 1.43
CA ALA A 352 2.81 12.21 0.59
C ALA A 352 3.44 13.53 0.11
N ILE A 353 2.60 14.43 -0.40
CA ILE A 353 3.01 15.76 -0.88
C ILE A 353 3.56 16.60 0.26
N SER A 354 2.87 16.61 1.41
CA SER A 354 3.30 17.38 2.59
C SER A 354 4.59 16.84 3.21
N GLY A 355 4.83 15.53 3.11
CA GLY A 355 6.09 14.88 3.48
C GLY A 355 7.22 15.07 2.44
N GLY A 356 6.93 15.74 1.33
CA GLY A 356 7.91 16.15 0.32
C GLY A 356 8.34 15.06 -0.65
N CYS A 357 7.47 14.13 -1.06
CA CYS A 357 7.81 13.13 -2.08
C CYS A 357 8.30 13.76 -3.40
N ASP A 358 9.20 13.09 -4.12
CA ASP A 358 9.74 13.58 -5.40
C ASP A 358 8.85 13.16 -6.59
N SER A 359 8.11 12.07 -6.43
CA SER A 359 7.08 11.64 -7.38
C SER A 359 5.97 10.87 -6.66
N LEU A 360 4.77 10.88 -7.24
CA LEU A 360 3.59 10.29 -6.62
C LEU A 360 2.73 9.53 -7.62
N HIS A 361 2.43 8.27 -7.29
CA HIS A 361 1.33 7.51 -7.87
C HIS A 361 0.13 7.49 -6.90
N VAL A 362 -1.05 7.81 -7.42
CA VAL A 362 -2.33 7.74 -6.71
C VAL A 362 -3.14 6.62 -7.34
N GLU A 363 -3.49 5.61 -6.56
CA GLU A 363 -4.19 4.43 -7.03
C GLU A 363 -5.61 4.80 -7.47
N PRO A 364 -6.05 4.41 -8.69
CA PRO A 364 -7.43 4.59 -9.10
C PRO A 364 -8.40 3.90 -8.13
N PHE A 365 -9.52 4.56 -7.83
CA PHE A 365 -10.48 4.10 -6.81
C PHE A 365 -11.08 2.71 -7.08
N ASP A 366 -11.07 2.29 -8.35
CA ASP A 366 -11.62 1.05 -8.89
C ASP A 366 -10.53 0.00 -9.24
N ALA A 367 -9.25 0.27 -8.93
CA ALA A 367 -8.12 -0.59 -9.30
C ALA A 367 -8.22 -2.03 -8.75
N LEU A 368 -8.97 -2.26 -7.68
CA LEU A 368 -9.21 -3.59 -7.12
C LEU A 368 -10.25 -4.42 -7.88
N LEU A 369 -10.98 -3.80 -8.80
CA LEU A 369 -12.08 -4.44 -9.53
C LEU A 369 -11.65 -4.86 -10.94
N GLY A 370 -10.67 -4.18 -11.54
CA GLY A 370 -10.20 -4.43 -12.90
C GLY A 370 -9.17 -3.41 -13.33
N LEU A 371 -8.90 -3.32 -14.65
CA LEU A 371 -8.03 -2.29 -15.19
C LEU A 371 -8.69 -0.90 -15.07
N PRO A 372 -7.93 0.13 -14.65
CA PRO A 372 -8.40 1.50 -14.54
C PRO A 372 -9.00 2.00 -15.86
N THR A 373 -10.21 2.53 -15.81
CA THR A 373 -10.84 3.25 -16.93
C THR A 373 -10.20 4.62 -17.16
N ALA A 374 -10.45 5.25 -18.32
CA ALA A 374 -9.98 6.63 -18.57
C ALA A 374 -10.52 7.63 -17.53
N PHE A 375 -11.74 7.40 -17.03
CA PHE A 375 -12.32 8.19 -15.95
C PHE A 375 -11.54 7.99 -14.64
N SER A 376 -11.30 6.75 -14.22
CA SER A 376 -10.59 6.47 -12.97
C SER A 376 -9.16 7.05 -12.93
N ARG A 377 -8.40 6.92 -14.03
CA ARG A 377 -7.07 7.51 -14.17
C ARG A 377 -7.11 9.02 -14.13
N ARG A 378 -8.11 9.65 -14.77
CA ARG A 378 -8.33 11.09 -14.69
C ARG A 378 -8.56 11.54 -13.25
N ILE A 379 -9.42 10.86 -12.49
CA ILE A 379 -9.68 11.22 -11.08
C ILE A 379 -8.39 11.11 -10.25
N ALA A 380 -7.68 9.99 -10.35
CA ALA A 380 -6.43 9.77 -9.63
C ALA A 380 -5.36 10.84 -9.94
N ARG A 381 -5.23 11.22 -11.21
CA ARG A 381 -4.34 12.32 -11.64
C ARG A 381 -4.81 13.67 -11.12
N ASN A 382 -6.10 13.96 -11.22
CA ASN A 382 -6.66 15.26 -10.85
C ASN A 382 -6.57 15.53 -9.34
N VAL A 383 -6.60 14.50 -8.48
CA VAL A 383 -6.31 14.67 -7.04
C VAL A 383 -4.97 15.40 -6.84
N GLN A 384 -3.92 14.98 -7.56
CA GLN A 384 -2.61 15.62 -7.45
C GLN A 384 -2.61 17.04 -8.03
N ILE A 385 -3.30 17.25 -9.16
CA ILE A 385 -3.39 18.57 -9.82
C ILE A 385 -4.12 19.56 -8.92
N VAL A 386 -5.25 19.18 -8.33
CA VAL A 386 -6.01 20.03 -7.39
C VAL A 386 -5.15 20.38 -6.17
N LEU A 387 -4.45 19.40 -5.59
CA LEU A 387 -3.56 19.67 -4.46
C LEU A 387 -2.44 20.65 -4.83
N ARG A 388 -1.87 20.53 -6.04
CA ARG A 388 -0.80 21.40 -6.51
C ARG A 388 -1.28 22.81 -6.84
N ASP A 389 -2.33 22.91 -7.64
CA ASP A 389 -2.68 24.14 -8.37
C ASP A 389 -3.82 24.92 -7.70
N GLU A 390 -4.76 24.25 -7.01
CA GLU A 390 -5.90 24.89 -6.32
C GLU A 390 -5.71 24.96 -4.80
N SER A 391 -5.12 23.92 -4.20
CA SER A 391 -4.78 23.93 -2.76
C SER A 391 -3.39 24.51 -2.49
N HIS A 392 -2.67 24.89 -3.55
CA HIS A 392 -1.38 25.54 -3.52
C HIS A 392 -0.26 24.80 -2.78
N PHE A 393 -0.29 23.46 -2.65
CA PHE A 393 0.74 22.69 -1.92
C PHE A 393 2.13 22.68 -2.58
N LYS A 394 2.34 23.44 -3.65
CA LYS A 394 3.68 23.86 -4.09
C LYS A 394 4.30 24.95 -3.19
N HIS A 395 3.50 25.58 -2.32
CA HIS A 395 3.88 26.61 -1.36
C HIS A 395 3.14 26.43 -0.01
N PRO A 396 3.79 26.62 1.15
CA PRO A 396 5.24 26.77 1.37
C PRO A 396 5.99 25.44 1.26
N ILE A 397 7.33 25.49 1.33
CA ILE A 397 8.17 24.29 1.43
C ILE A 397 7.98 23.67 2.82
N ASP A 398 7.78 22.35 2.89
CA ASP A 398 7.56 21.60 4.14
C ASP A 398 6.52 22.29 5.04
N PRO A 399 5.22 22.31 4.64
CA PRO A 399 4.17 23.04 5.35
C PRO A 399 3.95 22.56 6.79
N ALA A 400 4.44 21.36 7.13
CA ALA A 400 4.36 20.81 8.47
C ALA A 400 5.55 21.20 9.37
N GLY A 401 6.61 21.76 8.81
CA GLY A 401 7.80 22.16 9.55
C GLY A 401 7.48 23.21 10.61
N GLY A 402 8.01 23.00 11.82
CA GLY A 402 7.73 23.81 13.01
C GLY A 402 6.50 23.37 13.82
N SER A 403 5.68 22.44 13.32
CA SER A 403 4.60 21.85 14.13
C SER A 403 5.17 21.00 15.26
N TRP A 404 4.92 21.38 16.52
CA TRP A 404 5.44 20.65 17.69
C TRP A 404 5.09 19.17 17.67
N TYR A 405 3.90 18.82 17.18
CA TYR A 405 3.48 17.43 17.00
C TYR A 405 4.26 16.72 15.90
N VAL A 406 4.33 17.31 14.69
CA VAL A 406 4.93 16.62 13.53
C VAL A 406 6.44 16.49 13.70
N GLU A 407 7.13 17.49 14.24
CA GLU A 407 8.57 17.42 14.51
C GLU A 407 8.89 16.34 15.54
N ASN A 408 8.14 16.28 16.64
CA ASN A 408 8.31 15.25 17.65
C ASN A 408 7.95 13.85 17.13
N LEU A 409 6.90 13.73 16.31
CA LEU A 409 6.56 12.47 15.65
C LEU A 409 7.65 12.03 14.67
N THR A 410 8.22 12.94 13.89
CA THR A 410 9.34 12.67 12.98
C THR A 410 10.55 12.17 13.74
N ASP A 411 10.91 12.79 14.87
CA ASP A 411 12.03 12.32 15.71
C ASP A 411 11.80 10.93 16.29
N GLN A 412 10.64 10.71 16.92
CA GLN A 412 10.28 9.41 17.50
C GLN A 412 10.27 8.30 16.44
N LEU A 413 9.73 8.61 15.27
CA LEU A 413 9.68 7.66 14.16
C LEU A 413 11.09 7.37 13.62
N ALA A 414 11.96 8.37 13.47
CA ALA A 414 13.35 8.16 13.07
C ALA A 414 14.10 7.26 14.05
N LYS A 415 13.90 7.45 15.37
CA LYS A 415 14.47 6.59 16.42
C LYS A 415 13.95 5.16 16.33
N LYS A 416 12.63 4.96 16.15
CA LYS A 416 12.03 3.62 16.01
C LYS A 416 12.48 2.91 14.74
N ILE A 417 12.60 3.64 13.63
CA ILE A 417 13.16 3.11 12.37
C ILE A 417 14.61 2.68 12.60
N TRP A 418 15.42 3.52 13.26
CA TRP A 418 16.81 3.20 13.56
C TRP A 418 16.96 1.96 14.45
N GLU A 419 16.16 1.86 15.52
CA GLU A 419 16.12 0.69 16.41
C GLU A 419 15.80 -0.60 15.63
N GLN A 420 14.76 -0.58 14.80
CA GLN A 420 14.35 -1.74 14.02
C GLN A 420 15.36 -2.07 12.92
N PHE A 421 15.96 -1.06 12.27
CA PHE A 421 17.04 -1.24 11.31
C PHE A 421 18.24 -1.93 11.96
N GLN A 422 18.69 -1.44 13.12
CA GLN A 422 19.78 -2.07 13.88
C GLN A 422 19.47 -3.51 14.30
N ASN A 423 18.20 -3.82 14.59
CA ASN A 423 17.79 -5.19 14.88
C ASN A 423 17.97 -6.12 13.67
N ILE A 424 17.64 -5.66 12.46
CA ILE A 424 17.90 -6.42 11.22
C ILE A 424 19.41 -6.60 11.00
N GLU A 425 20.19 -5.52 11.16
CA GLU A 425 21.65 -5.57 11.00
C GLU A 425 22.31 -6.57 11.97
N LYS A 426 21.88 -6.61 13.24
CA LYS A 426 22.35 -7.61 14.22
C LYS A 426 22.07 -9.06 13.81
N ASN A 427 21.07 -9.29 12.96
CA ASN A 427 20.71 -10.61 12.47
C ASN A 427 21.45 -11.01 11.18
N GLY A 428 22.43 -10.20 10.74
CA GLY A 428 23.24 -10.48 9.56
C GLY A 428 22.75 -9.78 8.29
N GLY A 429 22.01 -8.68 8.43
CA GLY A 429 21.49 -7.90 7.30
C GLY A 429 20.15 -8.41 6.77
N MET A 430 19.64 -7.72 5.75
CA MET A 430 18.28 -7.93 5.26
C MET A 430 18.07 -9.30 4.61
N PHE A 431 19.05 -9.76 3.82
CA PHE A 431 18.99 -11.08 3.20
C PHE A 431 18.87 -12.19 4.25
N SER A 432 19.75 -12.18 5.25
CA SER A 432 19.72 -13.18 6.33
C SER A 432 18.42 -13.11 7.14
N ALA A 433 17.87 -11.91 7.36
CA ALA A 433 16.61 -11.74 8.05
C ALA A 433 15.41 -12.32 7.27
N LEU A 434 15.41 -12.22 5.94
CA LEU A 434 14.42 -12.88 5.06
C LEU A 434 14.57 -14.40 5.07
N GLU A 435 15.81 -14.90 4.98
CA GLU A 435 16.11 -16.34 4.99
C GLU A 435 15.68 -17.00 6.31
N LYS A 436 15.92 -16.33 7.44
CA LYS A 436 15.54 -16.80 8.78
C LYS A 436 14.05 -16.58 9.12
N GLY A 437 13.25 -16.00 8.23
CA GLY A 437 11.82 -15.75 8.48
C GLY A 437 11.51 -14.60 9.45
N ILE A 438 12.50 -13.77 9.81
CA ILE A 438 12.36 -12.70 10.82
C ILE A 438 11.43 -11.58 10.31
N VAL A 439 11.60 -11.19 9.04
CA VAL A 439 10.78 -10.16 8.40
C VAL A 439 9.32 -10.62 8.32
N GLN A 440 9.10 -11.84 7.84
CA GLN A 440 7.80 -12.49 7.68
C GLN A 440 7.06 -12.56 9.02
N LYS A 441 7.76 -12.99 10.07
CA LYS A 441 7.20 -13.05 11.43
C LYS A 441 6.77 -11.67 11.94
N HIS A 442 7.63 -10.65 11.85
CA HIS A 442 7.29 -9.30 12.30
C HIS A 442 6.09 -8.71 11.54
N LEU A 443 6.02 -8.92 10.21
CA LEU A 443 4.89 -8.45 9.40
C LEU A 443 3.59 -9.15 9.82
N LYS A 444 3.63 -10.47 10.02
CA LYS A 444 2.47 -11.25 10.49
C LYS A 444 1.97 -10.79 11.86
N GLU A 445 2.88 -10.48 12.79
CA GLU A 445 2.54 -9.93 14.10
C GLU A 445 1.79 -8.59 14.00
N LYS A 446 2.31 -7.65 13.21
CA LYS A 446 1.66 -6.34 13.00
C LYS A 446 0.35 -6.45 12.20
N ALA A 447 0.29 -7.34 11.21
CA ALA A 447 -0.95 -7.63 10.47
C ALA A 447 -2.05 -8.17 11.40
N ASN A 448 -1.70 -9.12 12.29
CA ASN A 448 -2.64 -9.67 13.28
C ASN A 448 -3.11 -8.61 14.28
N GLU A 449 -2.22 -7.71 14.71
CA GLU A 449 -2.59 -6.59 15.59
C GLU A 449 -3.59 -5.65 14.91
N ARG A 450 -3.35 -5.28 13.64
CA ARG A 450 -4.26 -4.46 12.84
C ARG A 450 -5.61 -5.14 12.64
N LEU A 451 -5.61 -6.43 12.31
CA LEU A 451 -6.83 -7.21 12.15
C LEU A 451 -7.62 -7.27 13.46
N LYS A 452 -6.97 -7.54 14.60
CA LYS A 452 -7.62 -7.52 15.92
C LYS A 452 -8.27 -6.16 16.22
N ASN A 453 -7.58 -5.06 15.92
CA ASN A 453 -8.12 -3.70 16.09
C ASN A 453 -9.31 -3.43 15.16
N LEU A 454 -9.26 -3.92 13.91
CA LEU A 454 -10.38 -3.82 12.96
C LEU A 454 -11.58 -4.66 13.39
N SER A 455 -11.36 -5.92 13.78
CA SER A 455 -12.40 -6.86 14.17
C SER A 455 -13.13 -6.44 15.44
N SER A 456 -12.42 -5.80 16.38
CA SER A 456 -13.01 -5.19 17.58
C SER A 456 -13.55 -3.76 17.34
N ARG A 457 -13.50 -3.27 16.08
CA ARG A 457 -13.92 -1.93 15.66
C ARG A 457 -13.22 -0.78 16.39
N LYS A 458 -12.06 -1.04 17.00
CA LYS A 458 -11.15 -0.01 17.51
C LYS A 458 -10.61 0.82 16.34
N THR A 459 -10.27 0.17 15.24
CA THR A 459 -9.99 0.82 13.95
C THR A 459 -11.25 0.83 13.12
N VAL A 460 -11.65 2.02 12.65
CA VAL A 460 -12.84 2.21 11.81
C VAL A 460 -12.43 2.17 10.34
N PHE A 461 -13.18 1.39 9.56
CA PHE A 461 -13.04 1.23 8.13
C PHE A 461 -14.42 1.44 7.49
N VAL A 462 -14.68 2.70 7.12
CA VAL A 462 -15.97 3.16 6.58
C VAL A 462 -16.35 2.39 5.31
N GLY A 463 -17.62 1.98 5.19
CA GLY A 463 -18.11 1.16 4.10
C GLY A 463 -17.84 -0.34 4.27
N THR A 464 -17.02 -0.72 5.26
CA THR A 464 -16.60 -2.11 5.52
C THR A 464 -17.01 -2.58 6.91
N ASN A 465 -16.27 -2.24 7.97
CA ASN A 465 -16.56 -2.70 9.35
C ASN A 465 -17.45 -1.71 10.14
N LYS A 466 -17.80 -0.57 9.51
CA LYS A 466 -18.70 0.46 10.03
C LYS A 466 -19.36 1.18 8.87
N TYR A 467 -20.65 1.47 9.00
CA TYR A 467 -21.45 2.15 7.97
C TYR A 467 -21.38 1.47 6.59
N PRO A 468 -21.67 0.16 6.47
CA PRO A 468 -21.70 -0.50 5.17
C PRO A 468 -22.86 0.04 4.32
N ASN A 469 -22.60 0.37 3.05
CA ASN A 469 -23.68 0.61 2.09
C ASN A 469 -24.03 -0.71 1.38
N LEU A 470 -25.22 -1.24 1.63
CA LEU A 470 -25.72 -2.47 0.97
C LEU A 470 -26.34 -2.19 -0.40
N THR A 471 -26.69 -0.94 -0.70
CA THR A 471 -27.35 -0.51 -1.95
C THR A 471 -26.38 0.07 -2.99
N GLU A 472 -25.09 0.07 -2.67
CA GLU A 472 -24.04 0.65 -3.51
C GLU A 472 -23.94 -0.06 -4.87
N LYS A 473 -23.75 0.72 -5.93
CA LYS A 473 -23.57 0.19 -7.29
C LYS A 473 -22.09 0.10 -7.60
N THR A 474 -21.61 -1.11 -7.88
CA THR A 474 -20.23 -1.32 -8.30
C THR A 474 -19.96 -0.60 -9.63
N PRO A 475 -18.86 0.17 -9.75
CA PRO A 475 -18.50 0.82 -10.99
C PRO A 475 -18.20 -0.22 -12.08
N GLN A 476 -18.51 0.13 -13.34
CA GLN A 476 -18.16 -0.70 -14.48
C GLN A 476 -16.66 -0.57 -14.77
N VAL A 477 -15.96 -1.69 -14.77
CA VAL A 477 -14.52 -1.78 -15.05
C VAL A 477 -14.25 -2.81 -16.13
N ASN A 478 -13.10 -2.67 -16.80
CA ASN A 478 -12.62 -3.68 -17.73
C ASN A 478 -11.86 -4.77 -16.95
N VAL A 479 -12.34 -6.01 -17.00
CA VAL A 479 -11.62 -7.18 -16.47
C VAL A 479 -11.09 -7.98 -17.66
N PRO A 480 -9.78 -7.91 -17.96
CA PRO A 480 -9.22 -8.61 -19.12
C PRO A 480 -9.26 -10.13 -18.90
N ASP A 481 -9.55 -10.87 -19.97
CA ASP A 481 -9.24 -12.30 -20.01
C ASP A 481 -7.73 -12.48 -20.14
N MET A 482 -7.07 -12.77 -19.02
CA MET A 482 -5.62 -12.93 -18.97
C MET A 482 -5.11 -14.09 -19.84
N LYS A 483 -5.92 -15.13 -20.07
CA LYS A 483 -5.55 -16.23 -20.97
C LYS A 483 -5.55 -15.75 -22.42
N ALA A 484 -6.56 -14.97 -22.81
CA ALA A 484 -6.62 -14.37 -24.14
C ALA A 484 -5.47 -13.37 -24.36
N VAL A 485 -5.14 -12.55 -23.35
CA VAL A 485 -4.00 -11.62 -23.37
C VAL A 485 -2.69 -12.39 -23.57
N ALA A 486 -2.44 -13.42 -22.74
CA ALA A 486 -1.23 -14.24 -22.84
C ALA A 486 -1.09 -14.88 -24.23
N LYS A 487 -2.17 -15.46 -24.76
CA LYS A 487 -2.20 -16.05 -26.10
C LYS A 487 -1.91 -15.02 -27.20
N SER A 488 -2.52 -13.83 -27.13
CA SER A 488 -2.27 -12.76 -28.10
C SER A 488 -0.81 -12.31 -28.07
N ARG A 489 -0.24 -12.13 -26.88
CA ARG A 489 1.17 -11.77 -26.71
C ARG A 489 2.11 -12.84 -27.25
N ALA A 490 1.86 -14.12 -26.96
CA ALA A 490 2.64 -15.23 -27.50
C ALA A 490 2.70 -15.21 -29.04
N ILE A 491 1.55 -15.01 -29.70
CA ILE A 491 1.47 -14.93 -31.17
C ILE A 491 2.30 -13.75 -31.70
N LYS A 492 2.14 -12.55 -31.12
CA LYS A 492 2.86 -11.34 -31.55
C LYS A 492 4.38 -11.50 -31.40
N VAL A 493 4.83 -12.07 -30.28
CA VAL A 493 6.26 -12.31 -30.01
C VAL A 493 6.83 -13.35 -30.97
N ASN A 494 6.10 -14.45 -31.23
CA ASN A 494 6.54 -15.45 -32.19
C ASN A 494 6.64 -14.89 -33.62
N GLN A 495 5.65 -14.08 -34.04
CA GLN A 495 5.68 -13.39 -35.32
C GLN A 495 6.90 -12.47 -35.44
N PHE A 496 7.20 -11.68 -34.40
CA PHE A 496 8.40 -10.83 -34.37
C PHE A 496 9.71 -11.64 -34.46
N LYS A 497 9.81 -12.75 -33.73
CA LYS A 497 10.99 -13.63 -33.79
C LYS A 497 11.23 -14.23 -35.18
N ASN A 498 10.18 -14.38 -36.00
CA ASN A 498 10.28 -14.92 -37.36
C ASN A 498 10.70 -13.88 -38.42
N THR A 499 10.69 -12.58 -38.13
CA THR A 499 11.00 -11.52 -39.11
C THR A 499 12.42 -10.95 -39.00
N ARG A 500 13.20 -11.37 -37.99
CA ARG A 500 14.52 -10.80 -37.66
C ARG A 500 15.69 -11.44 -38.43
N ASN A 501 16.82 -10.74 -38.49
CA ASN A 501 18.06 -11.25 -39.06
C ASN A 501 18.78 -12.18 -38.07
N ILE A 502 18.59 -13.49 -38.23
CA ILE A 502 19.13 -14.52 -37.31
C ILE A 502 20.66 -14.57 -37.32
N GLY A 503 21.31 -14.32 -38.46
CA GLY A 503 22.77 -14.44 -38.60
C GLY A 503 23.51 -13.44 -37.71
N SER A 504 23.17 -12.15 -37.83
CA SER A 504 23.79 -11.07 -37.04
C SER A 504 23.41 -11.16 -35.56
N LEU A 505 22.17 -11.57 -35.27
CA LEU A 505 21.72 -11.79 -33.90
C LEU A 505 22.53 -12.90 -33.21
N THR A 506 22.68 -14.05 -33.85
CA THR A 506 23.37 -15.21 -33.28
C THR A 506 24.85 -14.90 -33.00
N SER A 507 25.54 -14.25 -33.95
CA SER A 507 26.94 -13.86 -33.73
C SER A 507 27.10 -12.89 -32.56
N THR A 508 26.20 -11.92 -32.44
CA THR A 508 26.25 -10.90 -31.38
C THR A 508 25.90 -11.49 -30.01
N LEU A 509 24.90 -12.37 -29.92
CA LEU A 509 24.57 -13.08 -28.68
C LEU A 509 25.74 -13.95 -28.21
N ASN A 510 26.43 -14.64 -29.11
CA ASN A 510 27.61 -15.43 -28.77
C ASN A 510 28.77 -14.55 -28.27
N ALA A 511 28.98 -13.39 -28.90
CA ALA A 511 30.00 -12.43 -28.47
C ALA A 511 29.67 -11.86 -27.09
N PHE A 512 28.41 -11.47 -26.85
CA PHE A 512 27.92 -11.03 -25.54
C PHE A 512 28.14 -12.12 -24.49
N GLN A 513 27.71 -13.35 -24.74
CA GLN A 513 27.87 -14.46 -23.81
C GLN A 513 29.36 -14.73 -23.51
N THR A 514 30.23 -14.68 -24.52
CA THR A 514 31.69 -14.87 -24.35
C THR A 514 32.27 -13.77 -23.46
N ALA A 515 32.02 -12.50 -23.79
CA ALA A 515 32.51 -11.36 -23.03
C ALA A 515 32.03 -11.39 -21.56
N ARG A 516 30.75 -11.76 -21.33
CA ARG A 516 30.18 -11.93 -20.00
C ARG A 516 30.84 -13.09 -19.23
N ASN A 517 31.10 -14.21 -19.89
CA ASN A 517 31.70 -15.39 -19.29
C ASN A 517 33.17 -15.18 -18.90
N GLU A 518 33.89 -14.39 -19.69
CA GLU A 518 35.28 -13.99 -19.45
C GLU A 518 35.41 -12.77 -18.53
N ASN A 519 34.28 -12.22 -18.06
CA ASN A 519 34.21 -11.04 -17.20
C ASN A 519 34.96 -9.83 -17.79
N GLN A 520 34.89 -9.67 -19.11
CA GLN A 520 35.46 -8.52 -19.81
C GLN A 520 34.73 -7.24 -19.36
N LYS A 521 35.45 -6.16 -19.02
CA LYS A 521 34.80 -4.90 -18.65
C LYS A 521 33.97 -4.34 -19.81
N GLY A 522 32.76 -3.86 -19.53
CA GLY A 522 31.92 -3.19 -20.52
C GLY A 522 31.32 -4.14 -21.56
N TRP A 523 30.85 -5.31 -21.13
CA TRP A 523 30.13 -6.25 -22.00
C TRP A 523 28.69 -5.80 -22.29
N PHE A 524 28.10 -4.94 -21.45
CA PHE A 524 26.70 -4.52 -21.58
C PHE A 524 26.32 -3.88 -22.94
N PRO A 525 27.16 -3.07 -23.60
CA PRO A 525 26.94 -2.62 -24.97
C PRO A 525 26.65 -3.73 -25.99
N LEU A 526 27.25 -4.93 -25.84
CA LEU A 526 26.95 -6.08 -26.72
C LEU A 526 25.53 -6.60 -26.52
N ALA A 527 24.97 -6.48 -25.31
CA ALA A 527 23.57 -6.81 -25.06
C ALA A 527 22.63 -5.79 -25.73
N ILE A 528 22.98 -4.50 -25.71
CA ILE A 528 22.25 -3.44 -26.43
C ILE A 528 22.29 -3.72 -27.94
N GLU A 529 23.46 -4.08 -28.47
CA GLU A 529 23.63 -4.44 -29.88
C GLU A 529 22.81 -5.67 -30.26
N ALA A 530 22.84 -6.75 -29.46
CA ALA A 530 22.02 -7.93 -29.69
C ALA A 530 20.52 -7.58 -29.67
N ALA A 531 20.08 -6.72 -28.74
CA ALA A 531 18.70 -6.24 -28.70
C ALA A 531 18.33 -5.42 -29.95
N SER A 532 19.27 -4.67 -30.54
CA SER A 532 19.05 -3.94 -31.80
C SER A 532 18.82 -4.88 -33.00
N PHE A 533 19.38 -6.09 -32.95
CA PHE A 533 19.11 -7.17 -33.91
C PHE A 533 17.87 -8.02 -33.57
N GLY A 534 17.10 -7.62 -32.56
CA GLY A 534 15.84 -8.27 -32.19
C GLY A 534 16.01 -9.49 -31.28
N ALA A 535 17.05 -9.52 -30.44
CA ALA A 535 17.13 -10.45 -29.32
C ALA A 535 15.91 -10.28 -28.39
N SER A 536 15.30 -11.38 -27.98
CA SER A 536 14.22 -11.35 -27.00
C SER A 536 14.73 -11.27 -25.56
N LEU A 537 13.82 -10.97 -24.64
CA LEU A 537 14.11 -10.94 -23.20
C LEU A 537 14.72 -12.28 -22.72
N ALA A 538 14.12 -13.41 -23.11
CA ALA A 538 14.64 -14.73 -22.72
C ALA A 538 16.01 -15.03 -23.36
N GLU A 539 16.26 -14.63 -24.61
CA GLU A 539 17.54 -14.86 -25.30
C GLU A 539 18.68 -14.03 -24.69
N LEU A 540 18.43 -12.75 -24.40
CA LEU A 540 19.37 -11.90 -23.68
C LEU A 540 19.68 -12.46 -22.29
N THR A 541 18.66 -12.96 -21.59
CA THR A 541 18.83 -13.57 -20.27
C THR A 541 19.62 -14.87 -20.34
N ALA A 542 19.39 -15.70 -21.36
CA ALA A 542 20.14 -16.93 -21.59
C ALA A 542 21.61 -16.67 -21.95
N ALA A 543 21.90 -15.59 -22.69
CA ALA A 543 23.28 -15.17 -22.96
C ALA A 543 23.97 -14.56 -21.72
N LEU A 544 23.20 -13.88 -20.85
CA LEU A 544 23.70 -13.26 -19.62
C LEU A 544 24.11 -14.28 -18.55
N ARG A 545 23.36 -15.39 -18.44
CA ARG A 545 23.47 -16.34 -17.32
C ARG A 545 24.01 -17.68 -17.78
N LYS A 546 24.95 -18.24 -17.00
CA LYS A 546 25.40 -19.63 -17.16
C LYS A 546 24.31 -20.60 -16.68
N ALA A 547 24.53 -21.90 -16.87
CA ALA A 547 23.67 -22.98 -16.37
C ALA A 547 23.25 -22.74 -14.90
N PRO A 548 22.04 -23.17 -14.48
CA PRO A 548 21.41 -22.68 -13.26
C PRO A 548 22.27 -22.92 -12.02
N GLU A 549 22.72 -21.83 -11.41
CA GLU A 549 23.25 -21.84 -10.05
C GLU A 549 22.12 -22.08 -9.04
N LYS A 550 22.46 -22.53 -7.83
CA LYS A 550 21.49 -22.78 -6.77
C LYS A 550 20.75 -21.49 -6.44
N THR A 551 19.45 -21.43 -6.76
CA THR A 551 18.60 -20.27 -6.49
C THR A 551 18.25 -20.21 -5.00
N VAL A 552 18.20 -19.00 -4.45
CA VAL A 552 17.75 -18.79 -3.07
C VAL A 552 16.23 -18.92 -3.00
N GLN A 553 15.74 -19.55 -1.95
CA GLN A 553 14.32 -19.65 -1.65
C GLN A 553 14.05 -19.21 -0.21
N VAL A 554 13.01 -18.42 -0.01
CA VAL A 554 12.52 -17.97 1.30
C VAL A 554 10.99 -18.06 1.34
N GLU A 555 10.41 -18.03 2.54
CA GLU A 555 8.96 -17.85 2.68
C GLU A 555 8.57 -16.46 2.14
N ALA A 556 7.68 -16.41 1.16
CA ALA A 556 7.20 -15.15 0.61
C ALA A 556 6.34 -14.38 1.63
N VAL A 557 6.46 -13.05 1.64
CA VAL A 557 5.50 -12.19 2.34
C VAL A 557 4.19 -12.15 1.55
N HIS A 558 3.08 -12.27 2.26
CA HIS A 558 1.76 -12.30 1.64
C HIS A 558 1.08 -10.92 1.71
N GLU A 559 1.08 -10.22 0.57
CA GLU A 559 0.28 -9.01 0.39
C GLU A 559 -1.21 -9.35 0.51
N HIS A 560 -1.94 -8.56 1.29
CA HIS A 560 -3.38 -8.73 1.53
C HIS A 560 -4.00 -7.38 1.90
N ARG A 561 -5.34 -7.28 1.91
CA ARG A 561 -6.01 -6.03 2.34
C ARG A 561 -6.65 -6.21 3.69
N LEU A 562 -6.61 -5.15 4.50
CA LEU A 562 -7.19 -5.17 5.84
C LEU A 562 -8.72 -5.42 5.80
N ALA A 563 -9.38 -4.98 4.73
CA ALA A 563 -10.83 -5.14 4.54
C ALA A 563 -11.27 -6.55 4.10
N GLU A 564 -10.37 -7.38 3.57
CA GLU A 564 -10.71 -8.67 2.94
C GLU A 564 -11.57 -9.60 3.80
N PRO A 565 -11.28 -9.79 5.10
CA PRO A 565 -12.10 -10.67 5.93
C PRO A 565 -13.57 -10.24 6.01
N PHE A 566 -13.83 -8.93 6.09
CA PHE A 566 -15.20 -8.40 6.10
C PHE A 566 -15.86 -8.43 4.72
N GLU A 567 -15.10 -8.23 3.64
CA GLU A 567 -15.64 -8.39 2.29
C GLU A 567 -16.02 -9.85 2.02
N ASN A 568 -15.24 -10.81 2.52
CA ASN A 568 -15.53 -12.23 2.44
C ASN A 568 -16.77 -12.64 3.25
N LEU A 569 -17.06 -11.97 4.38
CA LEU A 569 -18.34 -12.13 5.07
C LEU A 569 -19.50 -11.77 4.14
N ARG A 570 -19.49 -10.57 3.56
CA ARG A 570 -20.56 -10.08 2.67
C ARG A 570 -20.72 -10.98 1.44
N TYR A 571 -19.60 -11.35 0.82
CA TYR A 571 -19.59 -12.21 -0.36
C TYR A 571 -20.25 -13.57 -0.10
N ARG A 572 -19.98 -14.19 1.06
CA ARG A 572 -20.61 -15.46 1.44
C ARG A 572 -22.13 -15.34 1.55
N THR A 573 -22.63 -14.30 2.21
CA THR A 573 -24.08 -14.08 2.33
C THR A 573 -24.73 -13.83 0.98
N GLN A 574 -24.10 -13.00 0.13
CA GLN A 574 -24.60 -12.73 -1.22
C GLN A 574 -24.65 -13.99 -2.08
N LYS A 575 -23.58 -14.80 -2.07
CA LYS A 575 -23.51 -16.08 -2.79
C LYS A 575 -24.57 -17.07 -2.30
N PHE A 576 -24.82 -17.11 -0.99
CA PHE A 576 -25.91 -17.92 -0.41
C PHE A 576 -27.29 -17.43 -0.89
N ALA A 577 -27.54 -16.12 -0.83
CA ALA A 577 -28.80 -15.53 -1.26
C ALA A 577 -29.08 -15.80 -2.75
N SER A 578 -28.06 -15.73 -3.62
CA SER A 578 -28.21 -16.07 -5.05
C SER A 578 -28.55 -17.54 -5.29
N LYS A 579 -28.14 -18.46 -4.40
CA LYS A 579 -28.45 -19.90 -4.51
C LYS A 579 -29.83 -20.27 -3.95
N VAL A 580 -30.17 -19.71 -2.79
CA VAL A 580 -31.39 -20.05 -2.04
C VAL A 580 -32.58 -19.16 -2.42
N GLY A 581 -32.32 -18.01 -3.06
CA GLY A 581 -33.34 -17.03 -3.46
C GLY A 581 -33.78 -16.09 -2.34
N LYS A 582 -33.20 -16.20 -1.14
CA LYS A 582 -33.50 -15.36 0.02
C LYS A 582 -32.24 -15.05 0.83
N THR A 583 -32.09 -13.79 1.25
CA THR A 583 -31.02 -13.38 2.18
C THR A 583 -31.36 -13.85 3.59
N PRO A 584 -30.40 -14.36 4.37
CA PRO A 584 -30.62 -14.66 5.78
C PRO A 584 -30.97 -13.38 6.53
N ALA A 585 -32.04 -13.44 7.33
CA ALA A 585 -32.60 -12.28 8.02
C ALA A 585 -32.40 -12.36 9.54
N ILE A 586 -32.19 -11.18 10.14
CA ILE A 586 -32.08 -10.96 11.58
C ILE A 586 -33.28 -10.12 12.01
N PHE A 587 -34.04 -10.59 13.01
CA PHE A 587 -35.18 -9.87 13.56
C PHE A 587 -34.76 -9.02 14.76
N LEU A 588 -35.05 -7.72 14.74
CA LEU A 588 -34.81 -6.86 15.89
C LEU A 588 -36.03 -6.87 16.82
N ALA A 589 -35.94 -7.54 17.95
CA ALA A 589 -36.93 -7.47 19.02
C ALA A 589 -36.75 -6.18 19.83
N ASN A 590 -37.11 -5.05 19.21
CA ASN A 590 -37.10 -3.72 19.83
C ASN A 590 -38.21 -3.65 20.89
N MET A 591 -37.86 -3.42 22.15
CA MET A 591 -38.83 -3.36 23.25
C MET A 591 -39.02 -1.92 23.73
N GLY A 592 -40.26 -1.56 24.04
CA GLY A 592 -40.64 -0.22 24.50
C GLY A 592 -40.59 0.86 23.42
N PRO A 593 -40.79 2.14 23.78
CA PRO A 593 -40.83 3.26 22.84
C PRO A 593 -39.48 3.52 22.15
N ILE A 594 -39.49 4.18 20.98
CA ILE A 594 -38.30 4.44 20.15
C ILE A 594 -37.09 4.98 20.93
N PRO A 595 -37.21 5.99 21.81
CA PRO A 595 -36.06 6.50 22.57
C PRO A 595 -35.34 5.45 23.43
N GLN A 596 -36.06 4.39 23.83
CA GLN A 596 -35.53 3.31 24.66
C GLN A 596 -34.62 2.37 23.86
N HIS A 597 -35.05 1.96 22.66
CA HIS A 597 -34.34 0.92 21.90
C HIS A 597 -33.50 1.46 20.74
N LYS A 598 -33.75 2.69 20.25
CA LYS A 598 -33.15 3.22 19.02
C LYS A 598 -31.63 3.09 18.95
N ALA A 599 -30.92 3.46 20.01
CA ALA A 599 -29.45 3.38 20.03
C ALA A 599 -28.93 1.93 19.89
N ARG A 600 -29.61 0.95 20.49
CA ARG A 600 -29.26 -0.48 20.36
C ARG A 600 -29.71 -1.06 19.04
N ALA A 601 -30.87 -0.66 18.54
CA ALA A 601 -31.36 -1.05 17.22
C ALA A 601 -30.41 -0.56 16.11
N ASP A 602 -30.08 0.73 16.08
CA ASP A 602 -29.16 1.33 15.11
C ASP A 602 -27.76 0.66 15.16
N PHE A 603 -27.27 0.38 16.37
CA PHE A 603 -26.01 -0.37 16.55
C PHE A 603 -26.10 -1.81 16.03
N SER A 604 -27.19 -2.51 16.30
CA SER A 604 -27.40 -3.90 15.89
C SER A 604 -27.55 -4.01 14.38
N THR A 605 -28.36 -3.14 13.77
CA THR A 605 -28.47 -3.00 12.31
C THR A 605 -27.09 -2.88 11.68
N GLY A 606 -26.32 -1.86 12.07
CA GLY A 606 -24.99 -1.65 11.52
C GLY A 606 -23.97 -2.75 11.85
N PHE A 607 -24.21 -3.58 12.88
CA PHE A 607 -23.37 -4.73 13.23
C PHE A 607 -23.63 -5.94 12.33
N PHE A 608 -24.89 -6.25 12.04
CA PHE A 608 -25.26 -7.40 11.21
C PHE A 608 -25.18 -7.11 9.70
N GLU A 609 -25.36 -5.86 9.29
CA GLU A 609 -25.15 -5.42 7.91
C GLU A 609 -23.69 -5.61 7.45
N LEU A 610 -22.72 -5.69 8.38
CA LEU A 610 -21.33 -6.01 8.05
C LEU A 610 -21.19 -7.36 7.33
N ALA A 611 -22.12 -8.30 7.58
CA ALA A 611 -22.22 -9.58 6.90
C ALA A 611 -23.33 -9.60 5.84
N ALA A 612 -23.90 -8.44 5.46
CA ALA A 612 -24.98 -8.30 4.48
C ALA A 612 -26.24 -9.13 4.81
N PHE A 613 -26.58 -9.28 6.09
CA PHE A 613 -27.87 -9.84 6.50
C PHE A 613 -29.00 -8.83 6.28
N ASP A 614 -30.20 -9.33 5.99
CA ASP A 614 -31.42 -8.50 5.99
C ASP A 614 -31.83 -8.21 7.43
N ILE A 615 -32.12 -6.96 7.74
CA ILE A 615 -32.50 -6.54 9.10
C ILE A 615 -34.00 -6.22 9.14
N LEU A 616 -34.74 -7.00 9.91
CA LEU A 616 -36.18 -6.83 10.09
C LEU A 616 -36.42 -5.98 11.34
N GLY A 617 -36.50 -4.67 11.13
CA GLY A 617 -36.78 -3.68 12.17
C GLY A 617 -38.28 -3.44 12.41
N ASN A 618 -38.59 -2.72 13.48
CA ASN A 618 -39.93 -2.27 13.86
C ASN A 618 -39.85 -1.05 14.80
N ASN A 619 -41.00 -0.47 15.15
CA ASN A 619 -41.10 0.75 15.97
C ASN A 619 -41.20 0.49 17.49
N GLY A 620 -40.95 -0.74 17.95
CA GLY A 620 -40.99 -1.13 19.35
C GLY A 620 -42.26 -1.90 19.74
N PHE A 621 -42.10 -3.04 20.39
CA PHE A 621 -43.18 -3.85 20.97
C PHE A 621 -43.48 -3.42 22.41
N GLN A 622 -44.78 -3.37 22.76
CA GLN A 622 -45.23 -3.07 24.12
C GLN A 622 -45.29 -4.31 25.00
N THR A 623 -45.55 -5.48 24.40
CA THR A 623 -45.64 -6.77 25.11
C THR A 623 -44.69 -7.80 24.51
N ILE A 624 -44.32 -8.81 25.31
CA ILE A 624 -43.49 -9.93 24.86
C ILE A 624 -44.23 -10.77 23.82
N ASP A 625 -45.52 -11.01 24.01
CA ASP A 625 -46.35 -11.81 23.10
C ASP A 625 -46.40 -11.20 21.69
N ASP A 626 -46.53 -9.86 21.59
CA ASP A 626 -46.49 -9.16 20.30
C ASP A 626 -45.14 -9.35 19.58
N ALA A 627 -44.03 -9.28 20.33
CA ALA A 627 -42.69 -9.47 19.80
C ALA A 627 -42.47 -10.91 19.30
N VAL A 628 -42.96 -11.90 20.05
CA VAL A 628 -42.86 -13.33 19.71
C VAL A 628 -43.69 -13.66 18.48
N ALA A 629 -44.94 -13.17 18.40
CA ALA A 629 -45.81 -13.36 17.24
C ALA A 629 -45.21 -12.73 15.97
N ALA A 630 -44.61 -11.53 16.10
CA ALA A 630 -43.93 -10.87 15.00
C ALA A 630 -42.67 -11.64 14.56
N PHE A 631 -41.90 -12.19 15.50
CA PHE A 631 -40.74 -13.03 15.21
C PHE A 631 -41.13 -14.29 14.45
N GLU A 632 -42.15 -15.02 14.90
CA GLU A 632 -42.66 -16.22 14.23
C GLU A 632 -43.08 -15.92 12.78
N LYS A 633 -43.85 -14.84 12.58
CA LYS A 633 -44.29 -14.41 11.24
C LYS A 633 -43.13 -14.00 10.33
N SER A 634 -42.03 -13.50 10.88
CA SER A 634 -40.88 -13.04 10.10
C SER A 634 -40.11 -14.18 9.40
N SER A 635 -40.28 -15.42 9.87
CA SER A 635 -39.47 -16.58 9.47
C SER A 635 -37.96 -16.39 9.67
N ALA A 636 -37.54 -15.40 10.46
CA ALA A 636 -36.15 -15.28 10.89
C ALA A 636 -35.82 -16.37 11.90
N ARG A 637 -34.57 -16.81 11.93
CA ARG A 637 -34.06 -17.79 12.93
C ARG A 637 -33.26 -17.14 14.04
N VAL A 638 -33.01 -15.83 13.94
CA VAL A 638 -32.19 -15.07 14.87
C VAL A 638 -32.97 -13.83 15.30
N ALA A 639 -33.13 -13.66 16.60
CA ALA A 639 -33.74 -12.50 17.23
C ALA A 639 -32.68 -11.72 18.03
N VAL A 640 -32.70 -10.39 17.92
CA VAL A 640 -31.81 -9.50 18.67
C VAL A 640 -32.64 -8.60 19.56
N ILE A 641 -32.52 -8.78 20.88
CA ILE A 641 -33.25 -7.99 21.85
C ILE A 641 -32.58 -6.62 21.99
N CYS A 642 -33.33 -5.56 21.74
CA CYS A 642 -32.86 -4.18 21.81
C CYS A 642 -33.71 -3.38 22.80
N SER A 643 -33.10 -2.94 23.90
CA SER A 643 -33.72 -2.07 24.92
C SER A 643 -32.64 -1.34 25.73
N THR A 644 -32.99 -0.80 26.90
CA THR A 644 -32.04 -0.22 27.85
C THR A 644 -31.58 -1.22 28.89
N ASP A 645 -30.36 -1.03 29.41
CA ASP A 645 -29.76 -1.90 30.42
C ASP A 645 -30.64 -2.02 31.69
N ALA A 646 -31.36 -0.95 32.06
CA ALA A 646 -32.27 -0.94 33.21
C ALA A 646 -33.51 -1.84 33.04
N THR A 647 -34.00 -1.99 31.81
CA THR A 647 -35.19 -2.80 31.50
C THR A 647 -34.88 -4.27 31.24
N TYR A 648 -33.61 -4.62 31.00
CA TYR A 648 -33.23 -5.99 30.62
C TYR A 648 -33.60 -7.07 31.64
N PRO A 649 -33.46 -6.87 32.96
CA PRO A 649 -33.83 -7.89 33.94
C PRO A 649 -35.29 -8.31 33.86
N GLU A 650 -36.18 -7.40 33.47
CA GLU A 650 -37.63 -7.63 33.39
C GLU A 650 -38.05 -8.31 32.08
N ILE A 651 -37.38 -7.99 30.96
CA ILE A 651 -37.84 -8.41 29.63
C ILE A 651 -37.05 -9.57 29.03
N VAL A 652 -35.75 -9.67 29.30
CA VAL A 652 -34.85 -10.59 28.59
C VAL A 652 -35.15 -12.05 28.92
N PRO A 653 -35.31 -12.47 30.19
CA PRO A 653 -35.54 -13.88 30.50
C PRO A 653 -36.82 -14.44 29.85
N ASP A 654 -37.92 -13.72 29.97
CA ASP A 654 -39.23 -14.16 29.49
C ASP A 654 -39.31 -14.15 27.95
N LEU A 655 -38.82 -13.08 27.31
CA LEU A 655 -38.79 -12.99 25.84
C LEU A 655 -37.89 -14.06 25.22
N THR A 656 -36.75 -14.33 25.83
CA THR A 656 -35.82 -15.37 25.38
C THR A 656 -36.46 -16.75 25.49
N SER A 657 -37.05 -17.06 26.64
CA SER A 657 -37.76 -18.33 26.86
C SER A 657 -38.88 -18.53 25.83
N ALA A 658 -39.67 -17.49 25.56
CA ALA A 658 -40.76 -17.54 24.60
C ALA A 658 -40.27 -17.81 23.16
N ILE A 659 -39.21 -17.14 22.71
CA ILE A 659 -38.61 -17.35 21.37
C ILE A 659 -38.02 -18.76 21.24
N LYS A 660 -37.36 -19.27 22.29
CA LYS A 660 -36.77 -20.61 22.31
C LYS A 660 -37.82 -21.72 22.32
N LYS A 661 -39.01 -21.49 22.89
CA LYS A 661 -40.14 -22.43 22.83
C LYS A 661 -40.67 -22.63 21.40
N LEU A 662 -40.59 -21.63 20.53
CA LEU A 662 -40.98 -21.77 19.12
C LEU A 662 -40.07 -22.76 18.37
N SER A 663 -38.77 -22.73 18.65
CA SER A 663 -37.81 -23.69 18.15
C SER A 663 -36.50 -23.61 18.93
N THR A 664 -35.93 -24.77 19.28
CA THR A 664 -34.61 -24.87 19.91
C THR A 664 -33.49 -24.37 19.01
N GLU A 665 -33.73 -24.32 17.70
CA GLU A 665 -32.81 -23.84 16.67
C GLU A 665 -32.77 -22.31 16.57
N ASN A 666 -33.73 -21.60 17.20
CA ASN A 666 -33.74 -20.15 17.21
C ASN A 666 -32.56 -19.62 18.03
N LYS A 667 -31.93 -18.55 17.55
CA LYS A 667 -30.87 -17.84 18.25
C LYS A 667 -31.38 -16.53 18.83
N VAL A 668 -31.07 -16.29 20.10
CA VAL A 668 -31.42 -15.05 20.80
C VAL A 668 -30.14 -14.35 21.20
N ILE A 669 -29.96 -13.14 20.69
CA ILE A 669 -28.78 -12.30 20.91
C ILE A 669 -29.23 -11.05 21.69
N LEU A 670 -28.46 -10.63 22.70
CA LEU A 670 -28.73 -9.40 23.43
C LEU A 670 -27.83 -8.24 22.95
N ALA A 671 -28.44 -7.09 22.65
CA ALA A 671 -27.71 -5.87 22.31
C ALA A 671 -27.26 -5.11 23.57
N GLY A 672 -26.11 -5.47 24.12
CA GLY A 672 -25.58 -4.89 25.35
C GLY A 672 -24.72 -5.89 26.11
N TYR A 673 -24.14 -5.46 27.22
CA TYR A 673 -23.34 -6.35 28.07
C TYR A 673 -23.54 -6.02 29.57
N PRO A 674 -24.73 -6.28 30.12
CA PRO A 674 -25.06 -5.99 31.52
C PRO A 674 -24.35 -6.99 32.43
N LYS A 675 -23.14 -6.61 32.89
CA LYS A 675 -22.20 -7.52 33.58
C LYS A 675 -22.80 -8.33 34.73
N GLU A 676 -23.72 -7.74 35.49
CA GLU A 676 -24.34 -8.34 36.67
C GLU A 676 -25.40 -9.40 36.31
N HIS A 677 -25.90 -9.41 35.07
CA HIS A 677 -27.00 -10.28 34.63
C HIS A 677 -26.62 -11.28 33.54
N ILE A 678 -25.35 -11.34 33.13
CA ILE A 678 -24.90 -12.21 32.03
C ILE A 678 -25.27 -13.67 32.31
N GLN A 679 -24.92 -14.18 33.50
CA GLN A 679 -25.17 -15.57 33.85
C GLN A 679 -26.67 -15.88 33.84
N ALA A 680 -27.48 -15.03 34.49
CA ALA A 680 -28.93 -15.19 34.52
C ALA A 680 -29.56 -15.19 33.11
N PHE A 681 -29.08 -14.32 32.21
CA PHE A 681 -29.58 -14.27 30.84
C PHE A 681 -29.13 -15.45 29.99
N GLN A 682 -27.93 -15.98 30.19
CA GLN A 682 -27.48 -17.21 29.54
C GLN A 682 -28.28 -18.43 30.02
N GLU A 683 -28.55 -18.53 31.31
CA GLU A 683 -29.41 -19.57 31.89
C GLU A 683 -30.84 -19.49 31.34
N ALA A 684 -31.35 -18.29 31.06
CA ALA A 684 -32.63 -18.08 30.39
C ALA A 684 -32.61 -18.41 28.89
N GLY A 685 -31.45 -18.70 28.30
CA GLY A 685 -31.29 -19.15 26.92
C GLY A 685 -30.74 -18.11 25.95
N VAL A 686 -30.20 -16.97 26.41
CA VAL A 686 -29.51 -16.02 25.53
C VAL A 686 -28.22 -16.67 25.02
N ASP A 687 -28.10 -16.82 23.71
CA ASP A 687 -26.95 -17.48 23.10
C ASP A 687 -25.70 -16.59 23.15
N ASP A 688 -25.87 -15.29 22.95
CA ASP A 688 -24.77 -14.39 22.62
C ASP A 688 -25.06 -12.92 22.94
N PHE A 689 -24.00 -12.10 23.05
CA PHE A 689 -24.09 -10.68 23.36
C PHE A 689 -23.29 -9.83 22.36
N ILE A 690 -23.88 -8.73 21.89
CA ILE A 690 -23.19 -7.78 21.00
C ILE A 690 -23.00 -6.42 21.67
N HIS A 691 -21.78 -5.90 21.63
CA HIS A 691 -21.38 -4.62 22.20
C HIS A 691 -20.15 -4.03 21.49
N LEU A 692 -19.72 -2.82 21.86
CA LEU A 692 -18.65 -2.09 21.15
C LEU A 692 -17.35 -2.91 21.01
N ARG A 693 -16.97 -3.65 22.05
CA ARG A 693 -15.77 -4.50 22.09
C ARG A 693 -15.92 -5.91 21.50
N THR A 694 -17.10 -6.31 21.04
CA THR A 694 -17.30 -7.64 20.43
C THR A 694 -16.41 -7.76 19.19
N ASN A 695 -15.72 -8.90 19.04
CA ASN A 695 -15.01 -9.24 17.80
C ASN A 695 -16.06 -9.53 16.72
N ALA A 696 -16.44 -8.49 15.98
CA ALA A 696 -17.51 -8.53 14.99
C ALA A 696 -17.23 -9.55 13.89
N LEU A 697 -15.97 -9.65 13.45
CA LEU A 697 -15.57 -10.61 12.42
C LEU A 697 -15.85 -12.05 12.88
N ALA A 698 -15.22 -12.48 13.98
CA ALA A 698 -15.38 -13.86 14.47
C ALA A 698 -16.84 -14.19 14.84
N PHE A 699 -17.56 -13.22 15.40
CA PHE A 699 -18.97 -13.37 15.74
C PHE A 699 -19.82 -13.65 14.50
N LEU A 700 -19.71 -12.81 13.47
CA LEU A 700 -20.50 -12.93 12.26
C LEU A 700 -20.10 -14.15 11.44
N GLU A 701 -18.83 -14.55 11.46
CA GLU A 701 -18.38 -15.81 10.83
C GLU A 701 -19.03 -17.03 11.46
N ASN A 702 -19.13 -17.05 12.80
CA ASN A 702 -19.79 -18.13 13.52
C ASN A 702 -21.30 -18.11 13.23
N LEU A 703 -21.92 -16.93 13.26
CA LEU A 703 -23.34 -16.79 12.97
C LEU A 703 -23.70 -17.25 11.55
N GLN A 704 -22.90 -16.89 10.55
CA GLN A 704 -23.06 -17.40 9.18
C GLN A 704 -23.03 -18.93 9.12
N LYS A 705 -22.07 -19.58 9.80
CA LYS A 705 -21.99 -21.04 9.85
C LYS A 705 -23.25 -21.65 10.48
N GLN A 706 -23.71 -21.08 11.60
CA GLN A 706 -24.92 -21.54 12.29
C GLN A 706 -26.19 -21.35 11.43
N MET A 707 -26.24 -20.31 10.60
CA MET A 707 -27.33 -20.06 9.65
C MET A 707 -27.22 -20.88 8.35
N GLY A 708 -26.20 -21.74 8.20
CA GLY A 708 -25.98 -22.55 7.01
C GLY A 708 -25.35 -21.79 5.82
N VAL A 709 -24.88 -20.57 6.04
CA VAL A 709 -24.14 -19.76 5.05
C VAL A 709 -22.71 -20.29 4.97
N THR A 710 -22.52 -21.35 4.21
CA THR A 710 -21.21 -21.98 3.95
C THR A 710 -20.57 -21.42 2.67
N SER A 711 -19.22 -21.43 2.64
CA SER A 711 -18.36 -20.85 1.60
C SER A 711 -18.58 -21.42 0.20
#